data_AF-A0A832RBX7-F1
#
_entry.id   AF-A0A832RBX7-F1
#
_cell.length_a   1.000
_cell.length_b   1.000
_cell.length_c   1.000
_cell.angle_alpha   90.00
_cell.angle_beta   90.00
_cell.angle_gamma   90.00
#
_symmetry.space_group_name_H-M   'P 1'
#
loop_
_entity.id
_entity.type
_entity.pdbx_description
1 polymer ?
#
loop_
_entity_poly.entity_id
_entity_poly.type
_entity_poly.pdbx_seq_one_letter_code
_entity_poly.pdbx_strand_id
1 'polypeptide(L)'
;MNNKYNYELLAALMDLKKTKNLTGEKITEIYESEEGIKVTYETLRKNYKKAKKVNQDKVKSLKRHIEKIYFNGKEELKKDNKELLFFLLTKQQEKVLTWRQASQIYFDETGIDLPPSTLADRTRRIVASEINTSRFLSYYSKYDKYYFDKLGSSNEKVVETDKGFKVVYSDTKGFLMENFSIPPEDLEPIFGIDLKKDDDTTQALKIRRKLANPLFLLEYLGFDPCYFELSKFEFGGWNVAVKTQEADQTDSLKQVINLKCSVIIKPRKQPIPFITPERFFETFKKFLVENKKELYKLFNFLDVKPEYESHGLNDDKILVMPAIELHLGKLASLVDIEDYSTTMALWRHREIVRQVIARQQKEKAAKLIIGIGNDYFNADTVDDTTTAGTPQNNDTRWQETYVWAKIAQIATIEVFKKYFNEVIVQYVPGNHDEKTSYSLFVNIHDFYHLTNDPKVKVQLTYKDARKWAGYMHGENLIVQVHGKAPNGRALNDKKLRETVYRFFPEESRKAKHIYIFAGHLHNDSVTKENNVTVIRTASPTGIDAWHADNGYVNARQGHAVYVIDKEADGLEVTNYITIKNKDKKKKISGPSRDENLSMPAGMEKALGLTQEKLESELTQEETKQLQANLSNYERTAQEECKNHLKNMGINPDKMTEEQFDYAMNILGYKPRIEKSKEYIQEKAHELTLTK
;
A
#
# COMPACT_ATOMS: atom_id res chain seq x y z
N MET A 1 -22.55 44.71 32.41
CA MET A 1 -22.76 43.61 33.38
C MET A 1 -21.59 42.65 33.19
N ASN A 2 -20.74 42.30 34.14
CA ASN A 2 -20.82 42.37 35.60
C ASN A 2 -19.43 42.56 36.22
N ASN A 3 -19.43 43.25 37.36
CA ASN A 3 -18.33 43.61 38.26
C ASN A 3 -17.40 42.47 38.76
N LYS A 4 -17.35 41.29 38.14
CA LYS A 4 -16.60 40.13 38.67
C LYS A 4 -15.07 40.30 38.59
N TYR A 5 -14.57 40.95 37.53
CA TYR A 5 -13.12 41.15 37.34
C TYR A 5 -12.50 42.23 38.25
N ASN A 6 -13.30 43.11 38.86
CA ASN A 6 -12.78 44.08 39.83
C ASN A 6 -12.54 43.48 41.22
N TYR A 7 -13.19 42.36 41.57
CA TYR A 7 -13.04 41.71 42.88
C TYR A 7 -11.84 40.75 42.93
N GLU A 8 -11.52 40.05 41.84
CA GLU A 8 -10.34 39.20 41.76
C GLU A 8 -9.04 40.02 41.69
N LEU A 9 -9.10 41.18 41.03
CA LEU A 9 -7.99 42.14 40.98
C LEU A 9 -7.77 42.80 42.36
N LEU A 10 -8.84 43.18 43.08
CA LEU A 10 -8.73 43.69 44.46
C LEU A 10 -8.21 42.62 45.44
N ALA A 11 -8.63 41.36 45.29
CA ALA A 11 -8.22 40.26 46.17
C ALA A 11 -6.74 39.89 45.97
N ALA A 12 -6.27 39.86 44.72
CA ALA A 12 -4.86 39.64 44.40
C ALA A 12 -3.95 40.80 44.87
N LEU A 13 -4.45 42.04 44.79
CA LEU A 13 -3.75 43.23 45.29
C LEU A 13 -3.70 43.31 46.83
N MET A 14 -4.68 42.72 47.53
CA MET A 14 -4.67 42.60 49.00
C MET A 14 -3.73 41.50 49.51
N ASP A 15 -3.49 40.44 48.73
CA ASP A 15 -2.54 39.37 49.07
C ASP A 15 -1.08 39.84 48.95
N LEU A 16 -0.78 40.73 48.02
CA LEU A 16 0.50 41.44 47.92
C LEU A 16 0.79 42.37 49.12
N LYS A 17 -0.23 42.71 49.91
CA LYS A 17 -0.09 43.51 51.14
C LYS A 17 0.16 42.64 52.40
N LYS A 18 -0.02 41.31 52.32
CA LYS A 18 0.06 40.39 53.48
C LYS A 18 1.42 39.70 53.69
N THR A 19 2.38 39.80 52.76
CA THR A 19 3.66 39.06 52.83
C THR A 19 4.83 39.81 53.47
N LYS A 20 4.58 40.78 54.35
CA LYS A 20 5.53 41.17 55.41
C LYS A 20 4.82 41.43 56.75
N ASN A 21 4.57 40.34 57.48
CA ASN A 21 4.25 40.23 58.92
C ASN A 21 3.08 41.05 59.47
N LEU A 22 2.02 40.35 59.93
CA LEU A 22 1.40 40.55 61.25
C LEU A 22 0.57 39.30 61.62
N THR A 23 0.57 39.01 62.92
CA THR A 23 0.25 37.74 63.58
C THR A 23 -1.21 37.30 63.51
N GLY A 24 -1.42 35.99 63.64
CA GLY A 24 -2.70 35.32 63.46
C GLY A 24 -3.78 35.70 64.46
N GLU A 25 -5.01 35.74 63.96
CA GLU A 25 -6.20 35.13 64.55
C GLU A 25 -7.35 35.17 63.51
N LYS A 26 -8.11 34.07 63.43
CA LYS A 26 -9.31 33.82 62.59
C LYS A 26 -9.07 33.53 61.10
N ILE A 27 -8.49 32.37 60.85
CA ILE A 27 -8.89 31.50 59.73
C ILE A 27 -10.08 30.67 60.23
N THR A 28 -11.32 31.12 60.00
CA THR A 28 -12.54 30.27 60.09
C THR A 28 -13.78 31.09 59.72
N GLU A 29 -14.41 30.77 58.57
CA GLU A 29 -15.87 30.82 58.22
C GLU A 29 -16.05 31.06 56.70
N ILE A 30 -15.94 30.00 55.87
CA ILE A 30 -16.98 29.26 55.11
C ILE A 30 -17.59 30.02 53.90
N TYR A 31 -17.51 29.41 52.71
CA TYR A 31 -18.67 29.22 51.83
C TYR A 31 -18.73 27.78 51.29
N GLU A 32 -19.90 27.16 51.44
CA GLU A 32 -20.31 25.81 51.04
C GLU A 32 -20.77 25.76 49.56
N SER A 33 -20.70 24.58 48.93
CA SER A 33 -21.58 24.27 47.79
C SER A 33 -22.97 23.87 48.29
N GLU A 34 -23.98 23.95 47.43
CA GLU A 34 -25.35 23.45 47.68
C GLU A 34 -25.43 21.93 48.03
N GLU A 35 -24.31 21.21 48.14
CA GLU A 35 -24.26 19.82 48.60
C GLU A 35 -23.33 19.55 49.80
N GLY A 36 -22.80 20.57 50.49
CA GLY A 36 -22.26 20.39 51.85
C GLY A 36 -21.05 19.45 52.03
N ILE A 37 -20.11 19.37 51.07
CA ILE A 37 -18.87 18.59 51.22
C ILE A 37 -17.63 19.50 51.28
N LYS A 38 -16.98 19.56 52.45
CA LYS A 38 -15.66 20.21 52.63
C LYS A 38 -14.54 19.29 52.15
N VAL A 39 -13.87 19.63 51.05
CA VAL A 39 -12.65 18.93 50.59
C VAL A 39 -11.42 19.73 50.99
N THR A 40 -10.59 19.16 51.87
CA THR A 40 -9.29 19.77 52.23
C THR A 40 -8.22 19.37 51.21
N TYR A 41 -7.17 20.21 51.09
CA TYR A 41 -5.99 19.94 50.25
C TYR A 41 -5.33 18.58 50.58
N GLU A 42 -5.43 18.10 51.82
CA GLU A 42 -4.94 16.78 52.22
C GLU A 42 -5.80 15.61 51.72
N THR A 43 -7.11 15.81 51.49
CA THR A 43 -8.02 14.78 50.96
C THR A 43 -7.72 14.46 49.49
N LEU A 44 -7.37 15.47 48.68
CA LEU A 44 -6.99 15.31 47.26
C LEU A 44 -5.66 14.54 47.11
N ARG A 45 -4.70 14.78 48.01
CA ARG A 45 -3.40 14.08 48.03
C ARG A 45 -3.51 12.58 48.43
N LYS A 46 -4.54 12.21 49.20
CA LYS A 46 -4.74 10.84 49.72
C LYS A 46 -5.37 9.88 48.69
N ASN A 47 -6.20 10.39 47.77
CA ASN A 47 -6.86 9.59 46.74
C ASN A 47 -5.94 9.22 45.55
N TYR A 48 -4.98 10.08 45.23
CA TYR A 48 -3.94 9.80 44.22
C TYR A 48 -3.03 8.61 44.58
N LYS A 49 -2.74 8.41 45.88
CA LYS A 49 -1.92 7.28 46.36
C LYS A 49 -2.66 5.93 46.38
N LYS A 50 -3.99 5.91 46.27
CA LYS A 50 -4.82 4.69 46.32
C LYS A 50 -4.96 4.01 44.94
N ALA A 51 -4.83 4.76 43.85
CA ALA A 51 -4.96 4.25 42.48
C ALA A 51 -3.69 3.56 41.93
N LYS A 52 -2.54 3.71 42.59
CA LYS A 52 -1.23 3.23 42.11
C LYS A 52 -0.90 1.76 42.48
N LYS A 53 -1.80 1.04 43.18
CA LYS A 53 -1.51 -0.29 43.77
C LYS A 53 -2.24 -1.48 43.13
N VAL A 54 -3.00 -1.31 42.04
CA VAL A 54 -3.89 -2.37 41.52
C VAL A 54 -3.48 -2.98 40.17
N ASN A 55 -2.43 -2.51 39.49
CA ASN A 55 -2.18 -2.96 38.11
C ASN A 55 -0.71 -3.23 37.74
N GLN A 56 0.04 -3.93 38.62
CA GLN A 56 1.39 -4.41 38.29
C GLN A 56 1.60 -5.92 38.38
N ASP A 57 0.69 -6.69 38.99
CA ASP A 57 0.84 -8.16 39.09
C ASP A 57 0.02 -8.96 38.06
N LYS A 58 -0.97 -8.35 37.38
CA LYS A 58 -1.74 -9.02 36.30
C LYS A 58 -1.01 -9.10 34.96
N VAL A 59 0.03 -8.29 34.75
CA VAL A 59 0.78 -8.24 33.48
C VAL A 59 1.94 -9.26 33.44
N LYS A 60 2.47 -9.68 34.59
CA LYS A 60 3.56 -10.68 34.67
C LYS A 60 3.11 -12.14 34.46
N SER A 61 1.84 -12.45 34.73
CA SER A 61 1.29 -13.81 34.56
C SER A 61 0.95 -14.16 33.11
N LEU A 62 0.60 -13.17 32.28
CA LEU A 62 0.24 -13.37 30.88
C LEU A 62 1.48 -13.60 30.01
N LYS A 63 2.59 -12.92 30.34
CA LYS A 63 3.86 -13.01 29.62
C LYS A 63 4.51 -14.41 29.72
N ARG A 64 4.43 -15.05 30.90
CA ARG A 64 4.93 -16.42 31.12
C ARG A 64 4.07 -17.53 30.53
N HIS A 65 2.81 -17.26 30.19
CA HIS A 65 1.93 -18.24 29.53
C HIS A 65 2.11 -18.22 28.01
N ILE A 66 2.37 -17.04 27.44
CA ILE A 66 2.66 -16.86 26.00
C ILE A 66 4.05 -17.40 25.64
N GLU A 67 5.05 -17.20 26.51
CA GLU A 67 6.42 -17.71 26.30
C GLU A 67 6.53 -19.25 26.39
N LYS A 68 5.57 -19.92 27.03
CA LYS A 68 5.52 -21.40 27.13
C LYS A 68 4.86 -22.09 25.94
N ILE A 69 4.06 -21.37 25.15
CA ILE A 69 3.32 -21.90 24.00
C ILE A 69 4.14 -21.80 22.70
N TYR A 70 5.13 -20.89 22.64
CA TYR A 70 5.82 -20.54 21.40
C TYR A 70 7.16 -21.23 21.12
N PHE A 71 7.71 -22.04 22.04
CA PHE A 71 9.11 -22.49 21.95
C PHE A 71 9.39 -24.00 22.11
N ASN A 72 8.40 -24.89 22.00
CA ASN A 72 8.65 -26.34 22.05
C ASN A 72 8.13 -27.06 20.80
N GLY A 73 8.96 -27.13 19.75
CA GLY A 73 8.64 -27.90 18.54
C GLY A 73 9.64 -27.84 17.38
N LYS A 74 10.95 -27.97 17.65
CA LYS A 74 12.07 -28.43 16.77
C LYS A 74 12.06 -27.95 15.29
N GLU A 75 12.91 -26.99 14.90
CA GLU A 75 14.28 -27.25 14.41
C GLU A 75 14.47 -28.62 13.73
N GLU A 76 14.24 -28.69 12.42
CA GLU A 76 15.06 -29.40 11.42
C GLU A 76 14.31 -29.46 10.08
N LEU A 77 14.45 -28.41 9.27
CA LEU A 77 14.28 -28.46 7.81
C LEU A 77 15.07 -27.29 7.22
N LYS A 78 16.38 -27.49 7.03
CA LYS A 78 17.22 -26.53 6.30
C LYS A 78 16.84 -26.51 4.80
N LYS A 79 17.16 -25.38 4.16
CA LYS A 79 16.86 -24.96 2.78
C LYS A 79 17.01 -26.09 1.73
N ASP A 80 18.02 -26.94 1.91
CA ASP A 80 18.39 -28.05 1.00
C ASP A 80 17.28 -29.09 0.73
N ASN A 81 16.26 -29.21 1.60
CA ASN A 81 15.19 -30.22 1.42
C ASN A 81 14.02 -29.75 0.54
N LYS A 82 13.83 -28.44 0.30
CA LYS A 82 12.74 -27.92 -0.55
C LYS A 82 13.07 -28.05 -2.04
N GLU A 83 14.31 -27.76 -2.37
CA GLU A 83 14.86 -27.89 -3.71
C GLU A 83 14.87 -29.37 -4.13
N LEU A 84 15.21 -30.26 -3.22
CA LEU A 84 15.20 -31.69 -3.48
C LEU A 84 13.80 -32.29 -3.74
N LEU A 85 12.79 -31.76 -3.04
CA LEU A 85 11.39 -32.13 -3.20
C LEU A 85 10.85 -31.69 -4.56
N PHE A 86 11.23 -30.48 -4.99
CA PHE A 86 10.96 -29.95 -6.32
C PHE A 86 11.52 -30.87 -7.42
N PHE A 87 12.76 -31.36 -7.29
CA PHE A 87 13.37 -32.22 -8.32
C PHE A 87 12.77 -33.62 -8.43
N LEU A 88 12.44 -34.26 -7.30
CA LEU A 88 11.75 -35.55 -7.28
C LEU A 88 10.37 -35.45 -7.96
N LEU A 89 9.64 -34.35 -7.70
CA LEU A 89 8.34 -34.07 -8.30
C LEU A 89 8.45 -33.80 -9.82
N THR A 90 9.47 -33.06 -10.27
CA THR A 90 9.63 -32.79 -11.71
C THR A 90 10.10 -34.00 -12.52
N LYS A 91 10.88 -34.91 -11.91
CA LYS A 91 11.37 -36.14 -12.56
C LYS A 91 10.29 -37.23 -12.60
N GLN A 92 9.52 -37.43 -11.52
CA GLN A 92 8.41 -38.40 -11.49
C GLN A 92 7.24 -38.01 -12.40
N GLN A 93 7.06 -36.71 -12.68
CA GLN A 93 6.05 -36.23 -13.64
C GLN A 93 6.53 -36.29 -15.10
N GLU A 94 7.69 -36.88 -15.38
CA GLU A 94 8.34 -36.95 -16.72
C GLU A 94 8.52 -35.59 -17.42
N LYS A 95 8.39 -34.48 -16.69
CA LYS A 95 8.50 -33.12 -17.24
C LYS A 95 9.94 -32.70 -17.55
N VAL A 96 10.93 -33.48 -17.08
CA VAL A 96 12.35 -33.25 -17.36
C VAL A 96 13.02 -34.56 -17.78
N LEU A 97 13.39 -34.67 -19.06
CA LEU A 97 13.90 -35.91 -19.66
C LEU A 97 15.37 -36.19 -19.30
N THR A 98 16.19 -35.16 -19.04
CA THR A 98 17.64 -35.32 -18.76
C THR A 98 18.13 -34.50 -17.56
N TRP A 99 19.19 -34.95 -16.89
CA TRP A 99 19.79 -34.24 -15.75
C TRP A 99 20.38 -32.88 -16.11
N ARG A 100 20.69 -32.68 -17.40
CA ARG A 100 21.16 -31.40 -17.92
C ARG A 100 20.08 -30.33 -17.88
N GLN A 101 18.86 -30.70 -18.25
CA GLN A 101 17.71 -29.80 -18.15
C GLN A 101 17.32 -29.53 -16.69
N ALA A 102 17.44 -30.53 -15.81
CA ALA A 102 17.17 -30.35 -14.39
C ALA A 102 18.17 -29.41 -13.70
N SER A 103 19.45 -29.49 -14.07
CA SER A 103 20.51 -28.60 -13.59
C SER A 103 20.34 -27.18 -14.12
N GLN A 104 19.92 -27.03 -15.37
CA GLN A 104 19.59 -25.72 -15.92
C GLN A 104 18.40 -25.09 -15.18
N ILE A 105 17.32 -25.83 -14.94
CA ILE A 105 16.17 -25.32 -14.18
C ILE A 105 16.57 -25.00 -12.73
N TYR A 106 17.43 -25.80 -12.10
CA TYR A 106 17.94 -25.48 -10.76
C TYR A 106 18.74 -24.17 -10.75
N PHE A 107 19.59 -23.98 -11.75
CA PHE A 107 20.36 -22.75 -11.93
C PHE A 107 19.44 -21.57 -12.20
N ASP A 108 18.44 -21.73 -13.08
CA ASP A 108 17.50 -20.68 -13.45
C ASP A 108 16.63 -20.25 -12.25
N GLU A 109 16.30 -21.18 -11.35
CA GLU A 109 15.43 -20.94 -10.19
C GLU A 109 16.20 -20.50 -8.92
N THR A 110 17.42 -21.00 -8.72
CA THR A 110 18.19 -20.73 -7.48
C THR A 110 19.39 -19.82 -7.70
N GLY A 111 19.79 -19.61 -8.95
CA GLY A 111 21.00 -18.87 -9.34
C GLY A 111 22.31 -19.61 -9.06
N ILE A 112 22.27 -20.84 -8.54
CA ILE A 112 23.46 -21.62 -8.18
C ILE A 112 23.79 -22.59 -9.31
N ASP A 113 24.96 -22.42 -9.94
CA ASP A 113 25.38 -23.29 -11.04
C ASP A 113 25.84 -24.62 -10.48
N LEU A 114 24.99 -25.63 -10.63
CA LEU A 114 25.24 -26.97 -10.12
C LEU A 114 25.32 -27.94 -11.29
N PRO A 115 26.50 -28.51 -11.60
CA PRO A 115 26.68 -29.32 -12.80
C PRO A 115 25.72 -30.51 -12.86
N PRO A 116 25.23 -30.89 -14.05
CA PRO A 116 24.27 -32.00 -14.21
C PRO A 116 24.72 -33.32 -13.58
N SER A 117 26.03 -33.60 -13.60
CA SER A 117 26.65 -34.76 -12.96
C SER A 117 26.63 -34.67 -11.43
N THR A 118 26.91 -33.49 -10.87
CA THR A 118 26.87 -33.20 -9.42
C THR A 118 25.44 -33.22 -8.88
N LEU A 119 24.48 -32.68 -9.64
CA LEU A 119 23.06 -32.75 -9.32
C LEU A 119 22.57 -34.21 -9.36
N ALA A 120 22.92 -34.97 -10.41
CA ALA A 120 22.61 -36.38 -10.51
C ALA A 120 23.28 -37.24 -9.41
N ASP A 121 24.47 -36.87 -8.94
CA ASP A 121 25.19 -37.57 -7.87
C ASP A 121 24.64 -37.22 -6.48
N ARG A 122 24.26 -35.96 -6.21
CA ARG A 122 23.56 -35.55 -4.98
C ARG A 122 22.17 -36.17 -4.89
N THR A 123 21.40 -36.17 -5.99
CA THR A 123 20.11 -36.86 -6.05
C THR A 123 20.28 -38.37 -5.88
N ARG A 124 21.31 -39.01 -6.48
CA ARG A 124 21.61 -40.43 -6.24
C ARG A 124 22.03 -40.72 -4.80
N ARG A 125 22.81 -39.86 -4.15
CA ARG A 125 23.18 -40.00 -2.73
C ARG A 125 21.98 -39.87 -1.80
N ILE A 126 20.94 -39.12 -2.19
CA ILE A 126 19.71 -38.95 -1.41
C ILE A 126 18.65 -40.01 -1.73
N VAL A 127 18.61 -40.50 -2.96
CA VAL A 127 17.89 -41.73 -3.30
C VAL A 127 18.55 -42.95 -2.63
N ALA A 128 19.86 -42.92 -2.42
CA ALA A 128 20.60 -43.91 -1.63
C ALA A 128 20.46 -43.69 -0.11
N SER A 129 20.23 -42.47 0.36
CA SER A 129 19.90 -42.17 1.75
C SER A 129 18.39 -42.04 1.90
N GLU A 130 17.70 -43.18 1.99
CA GLU A 130 16.26 -43.36 2.18
C GLU A 130 15.49 -42.16 2.84
N ILE A 131 15.23 -41.09 2.08
CA ILE A 131 14.17 -40.14 2.44
C ILE A 131 12.89 -40.78 1.90
N ASN A 132 12.36 -41.62 2.77
CA ASN A 132 11.21 -42.47 2.60
C ASN A 132 10.01 -41.65 2.11
N THR A 133 9.52 -41.92 0.90
CA THR A 133 8.27 -41.38 0.31
C THR A 133 7.08 -41.54 1.27
N SER A 134 7.13 -42.55 2.14
CA SER A 134 6.16 -42.77 3.21
C SER A 134 6.15 -41.67 4.27
N ARG A 135 7.23 -40.90 4.45
CA ARG A 135 7.33 -39.81 5.43
C ARG A 135 6.68 -38.51 4.94
N PHE A 136 6.79 -38.21 3.64
CA PHE A 136 6.03 -37.14 2.98
C PHE A 136 4.53 -37.44 3.00
N LEU A 137 4.15 -38.68 2.64
CA LEU A 137 2.78 -39.17 2.77
C LEU A 137 2.31 -39.19 4.25
N SER A 138 3.21 -39.42 5.23
CA SER A 138 2.87 -39.33 6.66
C SER A 138 2.59 -37.91 7.16
N TYR A 139 3.16 -36.89 6.53
CA TYR A 139 2.92 -35.48 6.90
C TYR A 139 1.57 -35.01 6.35
N TYR A 140 1.22 -35.45 5.15
CA TYR A 140 -0.11 -35.27 4.59
C TYR A 140 -1.15 -36.12 5.35
N SER A 141 -0.81 -37.34 5.79
CA SER A 141 -1.68 -38.19 6.60
C SER A 141 -1.81 -37.73 8.08
N LYS A 142 -0.96 -36.83 8.56
CA LYS A 142 -1.20 -36.13 9.83
C LYS A 142 -2.33 -35.11 9.71
N TYR A 143 -2.59 -34.61 8.51
CA TYR A 143 -3.78 -33.81 8.18
C TYR A 143 -5.04 -34.71 8.09
N ASP A 144 -4.90 -35.96 7.63
CA ASP A 144 -5.96 -37.00 7.69
C ASP A 144 -6.45 -37.24 9.11
N LYS A 145 -5.56 -37.26 10.11
CA LYS A 145 -5.99 -37.52 11.50
C LYS A 145 -6.98 -36.47 12.01
N TYR A 146 -6.83 -35.21 11.58
CA TYR A 146 -7.74 -34.12 11.94
C TYR A 146 -9.09 -34.18 11.19
N TYR A 147 -9.11 -34.67 9.94
CA TYR A 147 -10.32 -34.80 9.14
C TYR A 147 -11.12 -36.08 9.45
N PHE A 148 -10.43 -37.20 9.71
CA PHE A 148 -11.04 -38.48 10.09
C PHE A 148 -11.48 -38.53 11.56
N ASP A 149 -10.76 -37.88 12.51
CA ASP A 149 -11.21 -37.81 13.92
C ASP A 149 -12.55 -37.04 14.07
N LYS A 150 -12.88 -36.16 13.10
CA LYS A 150 -14.20 -35.50 13.02
C LYS A 150 -15.34 -36.42 12.58
N LEU A 151 -15.04 -37.54 11.90
CA LEU A 151 -16.06 -38.43 11.35
C LEU A 151 -16.44 -39.59 12.29
N GLY A 152 -15.70 -39.82 13.37
CA GLY A 152 -16.09 -40.63 14.53
C GLY A 152 -16.41 -42.11 14.24
N SER A 153 -15.67 -43.01 14.87
CA SER A 153 -15.93 -44.46 14.89
C SER A 153 -17.30 -44.82 15.48
N SER A 154 -18.28 -45.19 14.65
CA SER A 154 -19.39 -46.11 14.98
C SER A 154 -20.38 -46.24 13.81
N ASN A 155 -20.77 -47.49 13.51
CA ASN A 155 -21.96 -48.00 12.79
C ASN A 155 -22.70 -47.06 11.82
N GLU A 156 -22.76 -47.47 10.54
CA GLU A 156 -23.57 -46.91 9.42
C GLU A 156 -24.10 -45.49 9.66
N LYS A 157 -23.27 -44.48 9.39
CA LYS A 157 -23.71 -43.09 9.40
C LYS A 157 -24.31 -42.73 8.04
N VAL A 158 -25.57 -42.30 8.05
CA VAL A 158 -26.18 -41.60 6.92
C VAL A 158 -25.77 -40.14 6.98
N VAL A 159 -25.07 -39.66 5.95
CA VAL A 159 -24.66 -38.27 5.80
C VAL A 159 -25.44 -37.65 4.64
N GLU A 160 -26.02 -36.48 4.86
CA GLU A 160 -26.70 -35.71 3.82
C GLU A 160 -25.70 -34.71 3.22
N THR A 161 -25.56 -34.68 1.89
CA THR A 161 -24.69 -33.70 1.22
C THR A 161 -25.33 -32.33 1.18
N ASP A 162 -24.56 -31.30 0.83
CA ASP A 162 -25.06 -29.92 0.63
C ASP A 162 -26.19 -29.82 -0.42
N LYS A 163 -26.36 -30.86 -1.25
CA LYS A 163 -27.42 -31.00 -2.26
C LYS A 163 -28.57 -31.94 -1.82
N GLY A 164 -28.64 -32.34 -0.55
CA GLY A 164 -29.70 -33.21 -0.02
C GLY A 164 -29.55 -34.70 -0.38
N PHE A 165 -28.42 -35.12 -0.94
CA PHE A 165 -28.21 -36.53 -1.27
C PHE A 165 -27.86 -37.34 -0.02
N LYS A 166 -28.55 -38.47 0.17
CA LYS A 166 -28.27 -39.39 1.29
C LYS A 166 -27.14 -40.33 0.91
N VAL A 167 -26.07 -40.29 1.70
CA VAL A 167 -24.89 -41.15 1.53
C VAL A 167 -24.77 -42.05 2.75
N VAL A 168 -24.66 -43.36 2.52
CA VAL A 168 -24.45 -44.36 3.57
C VAL A 168 -22.98 -44.71 3.62
N TYR A 169 -22.33 -44.48 4.76
CA TYR A 169 -20.95 -44.93 4.96
C TYR A 169 -20.91 -46.37 5.48
N SER A 170 -20.17 -47.24 4.79
CA SER A 170 -19.91 -48.62 5.21
C SER A 170 -18.41 -48.88 5.30
N ASP A 171 -17.97 -49.45 6.43
CA ASP A 171 -16.55 -49.75 6.70
C ASP A 171 -15.91 -50.65 5.62
N THR A 172 -16.71 -51.45 4.89
CA THR A 172 -16.21 -52.37 3.85
C THR A 172 -16.39 -51.86 2.42
N LYS A 173 -17.28 -50.88 2.19
CA LYS A 173 -17.65 -50.41 0.83
C LYS A 173 -17.36 -48.94 0.55
N GLY A 174 -17.02 -48.14 1.57
CA GLY A 174 -16.88 -46.68 1.44
C GLY A 174 -18.23 -45.97 1.50
N PHE A 175 -18.32 -44.81 0.86
CA PHE A 175 -19.55 -44.03 0.73
C PHE A 175 -20.41 -44.58 -0.40
N LEU A 176 -21.60 -45.08 -0.05
CA LEU A 176 -22.57 -45.63 -0.99
C LEU A 176 -23.75 -44.68 -1.14
N MET A 177 -24.05 -44.33 -2.39
CA MET A 177 -25.25 -43.57 -2.74
C MET A 177 -26.01 -44.38 -3.77
N GLU A 178 -26.97 -45.19 -3.32
CA GLU A 178 -27.61 -46.18 -4.18
C GLU A 178 -28.52 -45.54 -5.23
N ASN A 179 -29.21 -44.44 -4.89
CA ASN A 179 -30.20 -43.78 -5.74
C ASN A 179 -30.24 -42.28 -5.47
N PHE A 180 -29.75 -41.47 -6.40
CA PHE A 180 -29.98 -40.02 -6.37
C PHE A 180 -30.62 -39.55 -7.67
N SER A 181 -31.51 -38.57 -7.53
CA SER A 181 -32.15 -37.87 -8.64
C SER A 181 -31.54 -36.49 -8.77
N ILE A 182 -31.41 -36.00 -10.00
CA ILE A 182 -30.87 -34.67 -10.26
C ILE A 182 -31.95 -33.64 -9.92
N PRO A 183 -31.66 -32.66 -9.06
CA PRO A 183 -32.62 -31.61 -8.75
C PRO A 183 -33.03 -30.84 -10.03
N PRO A 184 -34.32 -30.52 -10.23
CA PRO A 184 -34.78 -29.81 -11.42
C PRO A 184 -34.04 -28.49 -11.69
N GLU A 185 -33.63 -27.79 -10.63
CA GLU A 185 -32.87 -26.54 -10.67
C GLU A 185 -31.47 -26.68 -11.28
N ASP A 186 -30.89 -27.89 -11.27
CA ASP A 186 -29.55 -28.13 -11.81
C ASP A 186 -29.60 -28.43 -13.33
N LEU A 187 -30.76 -28.76 -13.90
CA LEU A 187 -30.91 -29.23 -15.28
C LEU A 187 -30.39 -28.21 -16.31
N GLU A 188 -30.78 -26.93 -16.19
CA GLU A 188 -30.34 -25.87 -17.10
C GLU A 188 -28.90 -25.39 -16.80
N PRO A 189 -28.57 -24.88 -15.60
CA PRO A 189 -27.27 -24.25 -15.33
C PRO A 189 -26.11 -25.26 -15.27
N ILE A 190 -26.36 -26.49 -14.81
CA ILE A 190 -25.30 -27.49 -14.63
C ILE A 190 -25.30 -28.51 -15.77
N PHE A 191 -26.46 -28.94 -16.26
CA PHE A 191 -26.53 -29.96 -17.32
C PHE A 191 -26.78 -29.41 -18.72
N GLY A 192 -27.07 -28.11 -18.86
CA GLY A 192 -27.29 -27.47 -20.16
C GLY A 192 -28.55 -27.97 -20.87
N ILE A 193 -29.58 -28.32 -20.10
CA ILE A 193 -30.87 -28.80 -20.59
C ILE A 193 -31.82 -27.63 -20.80
N ASP A 194 -32.38 -27.52 -22.00
CA ASP A 194 -33.46 -26.59 -22.35
C ASP A 194 -34.79 -27.35 -22.33
N LEU A 195 -35.57 -27.18 -21.27
CA LEU A 195 -36.84 -27.89 -21.05
C LEU A 195 -37.90 -27.63 -22.15
N LYS A 196 -37.72 -26.58 -22.98
CA LYS A 196 -38.64 -26.28 -24.09
C LYS A 196 -38.22 -26.94 -25.40
N LYS A 197 -36.97 -27.37 -25.54
CA LYS A 197 -36.39 -27.87 -26.80
C LYS A 197 -35.86 -29.30 -26.73
N ASP A 198 -35.37 -29.72 -25.58
CA ASP A 198 -34.79 -31.04 -25.42
C ASP A 198 -35.88 -32.06 -25.06
N ASP A 199 -36.06 -33.08 -25.89
CA ASP A 199 -36.90 -34.23 -25.54
C ASP A 199 -36.30 -35.07 -24.40
N ASP A 200 -37.12 -35.90 -23.74
CA ASP A 200 -36.72 -36.70 -22.59
C ASP A 200 -35.48 -37.58 -22.86
N THR A 201 -35.29 -38.02 -24.12
CA THR A 201 -34.14 -38.83 -24.54
C THR A 201 -32.85 -37.99 -24.59
N THR A 202 -32.96 -36.77 -25.11
CA THR A 202 -31.87 -35.80 -25.23
C THR A 202 -31.44 -35.30 -23.85
N GLN A 203 -32.39 -35.05 -22.96
CA GLN A 203 -32.13 -34.69 -21.57
C GLN A 203 -31.35 -35.81 -20.86
N ALA A 204 -31.82 -37.06 -20.96
CA ALA A 204 -31.14 -38.22 -20.39
C ALA A 204 -29.72 -38.41 -20.93
N LEU A 205 -29.50 -38.16 -22.23
CA LEU A 205 -28.18 -38.26 -22.85
C LEU A 205 -27.20 -37.18 -22.36
N LYS A 206 -27.65 -35.93 -22.24
CA LYS A 206 -26.83 -34.81 -21.72
C LYS A 206 -26.40 -35.07 -20.28
N ILE A 207 -27.35 -35.50 -19.45
CA ILE A 207 -27.10 -35.91 -18.07
C ILE A 207 -26.06 -37.02 -18.00
N ARG A 208 -26.29 -38.11 -18.74
CA ARG A 208 -25.39 -39.28 -18.74
C ARG A 208 -23.97 -38.90 -19.17
N ARG A 209 -23.82 -38.06 -20.19
CA ARG A 209 -22.50 -37.61 -20.68
C ARG A 209 -21.72 -36.85 -19.61
N LYS A 210 -22.36 -35.96 -18.86
CA LYS A 210 -21.69 -35.22 -17.78
C LYS A 210 -21.36 -36.11 -16.58
N LEU A 211 -22.32 -36.92 -16.12
CA LEU A 211 -22.11 -37.82 -14.98
C LEU A 211 -21.11 -38.95 -15.27
N ALA A 212 -20.88 -39.29 -16.55
CA ALA A 212 -19.85 -40.25 -16.93
C ALA A 212 -18.41 -39.75 -16.66
N ASN A 213 -18.19 -38.44 -16.46
CA ASN A 213 -16.89 -37.92 -16.07
C ASN A 213 -16.68 -38.11 -14.56
N PRO A 214 -15.73 -38.97 -14.12
CA PRO A 214 -15.55 -39.28 -12.70
C PRO A 214 -15.16 -38.08 -11.85
N LEU A 215 -14.39 -37.12 -12.40
CA LEU A 215 -13.96 -35.92 -11.66
C LEU A 215 -15.16 -34.99 -11.44
N PHE A 216 -15.91 -34.73 -12.50
CA PHE A 216 -17.13 -33.92 -12.42
C PHE A 216 -18.14 -34.56 -11.45
N LEU A 217 -18.33 -35.88 -11.51
CA LEU A 217 -19.26 -36.58 -10.64
C LEU A 217 -18.85 -36.48 -9.16
N LEU A 218 -17.56 -36.66 -8.85
CA LEU A 218 -17.07 -36.50 -7.48
C LEU A 218 -17.29 -35.07 -6.97
N GLU A 219 -16.92 -34.06 -7.76
CA GLU A 219 -17.09 -32.65 -7.39
C GLU A 219 -18.57 -32.25 -7.29
N TYR A 220 -19.41 -32.70 -8.23
CA TYR A 220 -20.86 -32.46 -8.22
C TYR A 220 -21.54 -33.03 -6.96
N LEU A 221 -21.01 -34.13 -6.44
CA LEU A 221 -21.46 -34.78 -5.22
C LEU A 221 -20.77 -34.26 -3.94
N GLY A 222 -19.86 -33.29 -4.07
CA GLY A 222 -19.16 -32.66 -2.94
C GLY A 222 -17.92 -33.42 -2.45
N PHE A 223 -17.41 -34.37 -3.21
CA PHE A 223 -16.21 -35.15 -2.88
C PHE A 223 -14.97 -34.61 -3.59
N ASP A 224 -13.87 -34.43 -2.86
CA ASP A 224 -12.60 -34.00 -3.44
C ASP A 224 -11.93 -35.15 -4.22
N PRO A 225 -11.74 -35.04 -5.55
CA PRO A 225 -11.14 -36.09 -6.35
C PRO A 225 -9.71 -36.46 -5.94
N CYS A 226 -9.04 -35.57 -5.20
CA CYS A 226 -7.69 -35.83 -4.69
C CYS A 226 -7.66 -36.94 -3.65
N TYR A 227 -8.75 -37.08 -2.88
CA TYR A 227 -8.86 -38.00 -1.75
C TYR A 227 -9.84 -39.13 -2.00
N PHE A 228 -10.77 -38.93 -2.93
CA PHE A 228 -11.83 -39.88 -3.21
C PHE A 228 -11.77 -40.37 -4.65
N GLU A 229 -12.18 -41.61 -4.85
CA GLU A 229 -12.29 -42.22 -6.15
C GLU A 229 -13.67 -42.83 -6.36
N LEU A 230 -14.11 -42.77 -7.61
CA LEU A 230 -15.30 -43.44 -8.06
C LEU A 230 -15.01 -44.94 -8.20
N SER A 231 -15.51 -45.74 -7.26
CA SER A 231 -15.35 -47.21 -7.29
C SER A 231 -16.40 -47.88 -8.18
N LYS A 232 -17.60 -47.32 -8.30
CA LYS A 232 -18.67 -47.84 -9.16
C LYS A 232 -19.62 -46.72 -9.56
N PHE A 233 -20.08 -46.73 -10.81
CA PHE A 233 -21.13 -45.86 -11.31
C PHE A 233 -22.09 -46.67 -12.17
N GLU A 234 -23.38 -46.65 -11.83
CA GLU A 234 -24.44 -47.23 -12.62
C GLU A 234 -25.49 -46.16 -12.94
N PHE A 235 -25.79 -46.02 -14.22
CA PHE A 235 -26.80 -45.13 -14.72
C PHE A 235 -27.87 -45.96 -15.42
N GLY A 236 -29.10 -45.90 -14.93
CA GLY A 236 -30.25 -46.58 -15.49
C GLY A 236 -31.46 -45.67 -15.57
N GLY A 237 -32.51 -46.16 -16.20
CA GLY A 237 -33.82 -45.53 -16.15
C GLY A 237 -34.92 -46.48 -16.58
N TRP A 238 -36.15 -46.19 -16.17
CA TRP A 238 -37.33 -46.93 -16.61
C TRP A 238 -38.45 -45.96 -16.99
N ASN A 239 -39.27 -46.39 -17.94
CA ASN A 239 -40.43 -45.63 -18.37
C ASN A 239 -41.61 -45.96 -17.47
N VAL A 240 -42.25 -44.93 -16.91
CA VAL A 240 -43.54 -45.06 -16.23
C VAL A 240 -44.58 -44.34 -17.07
N ALA A 241 -45.65 -45.03 -17.42
CA ALA A 241 -46.81 -44.38 -18.02
C ALA A 241 -47.59 -43.68 -16.90
N VAL A 242 -47.57 -42.35 -16.91
CA VAL A 242 -48.29 -41.52 -15.94
C VAL A 242 -49.54 -41.00 -16.64
N LYS A 243 -50.70 -41.15 -15.99
CA LYS A 243 -51.92 -40.48 -16.44
C LYS A 243 -51.83 -39.01 -16.06
N THR A 244 -51.81 -38.15 -17.07
CA THR A 244 -51.92 -36.71 -16.92
C THR A 244 -53.30 -36.28 -17.40
N GLN A 245 -54.03 -35.52 -16.57
CA GLN A 245 -55.25 -34.86 -17.01
C GLN A 245 -54.89 -33.64 -17.83
N GLU A 246 -55.31 -33.61 -19.09
CA GLU A 246 -55.21 -32.41 -19.90
C GLU A 246 -56.29 -31.39 -19.48
N ALA A 247 -56.16 -30.14 -19.95
CA ALA A 247 -57.06 -29.05 -19.56
C ALA A 247 -58.55 -29.31 -19.93
N ASP A 248 -58.81 -30.30 -20.78
CA ASP A 248 -60.13 -30.75 -21.23
C ASP A 248 -60.69 -31.96 -20.44
N GLN A 249 -60.04 -32.34 -19.33
CA GLN A 249 -60.41 -33.49 -18.47
C GLN A 249 -60.28 -34.87 -19.13
N THR A 250 -59.56 -34.98 -20.26
CA THR A 250 -59.21 -36.29 -20.84
C THR A 250 -57.93 -36.85 -20.23
N ASP A 251 -57.92 -38.16 -19.96
CA ASP A 251 -56.73 -38.86 -19.45
C ASP A 251 -55.77 -39.14 -20.62
N SER A 252 -54.62 -38.44 -20.67
CA SER A 252 -53.53 -38.79 -21.59
C SER A 252 -52.44 -39.60 -20.87
N LEU A 253 -51.99 -40.69 -21.49
CA LEU A 253 -50.89 -41.52 -20.97
C LEU A 253 -49.56 -40.92 -21.45
N LYS A 254 -48.88 -40.17 -20.58
CA LYS A 254 -47.53 -39.66 -20.86
C LYS A 254 -46.49 -40.65 -20.34
N GLN A 255 -45.57 -41.09 -21.20
CA GLN A 255 -44.40 -41.84 -20.74
C GLN A 255 -43.41 -40.86 -20.11
N VAL A 256 -43.07 -41.08 -18.85
CA VAL A 256 -42.05 -40.32 -18.11
C VAL A 256 -40.85 -41.24 -17.89
N ILE A 257 -39.66 -40.78 -18.26
CA ILE A 257 -38.40 -41.50 -18.02
C ILE A 257 -37.91 -41.15 -16.62
N ASN A 258 -37.93 -42.12 -15.71
CA ASN A 258 -37.30 -41.98 -14.39
C ASN A 258 -35.83 -42.39 -14.49
N LEU A 259 -34.92 -41.48 -14.17
CA LEU A 259 -33.48 -41.73 -14.15
C LEU A 259 -33.04 -42.18 -12.75
N LYS A 260 -32.23 -43.22 -12.70
CA LYS A 260 -31.65 -43.80 -11.48
C LYS A 260 -30.14 -43.83 -11.61
N CYS A 261 -29.48 -43.09 -10.73
CA CYS A 261 -28.02 -43.06 -10.63
C CYS A 261 -27.59 -43.72 -9.32
N SER A 262 -26.68 -44.69 -9.40
CA SER A 262 -26.06 -45.36 -8.27
C SER A 262 -24.54 -45.17 -8.32
N VAL A 263 -23.95 -44.76 -7.20
CA VAL A 263 -22.53 -44.41 -7.12
C VAL A 263 -21.92 -45.02 -5.86
N ILE A 264 -20.73 -45.61 -6.01
CA ILE A 264 -19.88 -46.03 -4.89
C ILE A 264 -18.61 -45.19 -4.93
N ILE A 265 -18.37 -44.41 -3.87
CA ILE A 265 -17.19 -43.56 -3.70
C ILE A 265 -16.35 -44.14 -2.58
N LYS A 266 -15.06 -44.33 -2.82
CA LYS A 266 -14.12 -44.83 -1.81
C LYS A 266 -13.03 -43.80 -1.55
N PRO A 267 -12.55 -43.68 -0.31
CA PRO A 267 -11.31 -42.96 -0.06
C PRO A 267 -10.18 -43.68 -0.80
N ARG A 268 -9.33 -42.91 -1.47
CA ARG A 268 -8.13 -43.43 -2.12
C ARG A 268 -7.18 -43.93 -1.04
N LYS A 269 -6.52 -45.05 -1.31
CA LYS A 269 -5.43 -45.55 -0.45
C LYS A 269 -4.23 -44.61 -0.42
N GLN A 270 -4.03 -43.84 -1.49
CA GLN A 270 -3.04 -42.78 -1.60
C GLN A 270 -3.65 -41.58 -2.32
N PRO A 271 -3.53 -40.36 -1.77
CA PRO A 271 -4.02 -39.15 -2.44
C PRO A 271 -3.33 -38.94 -3.79
N ILE A 272 -4.10 -38.56 -4.81
CA ILE A 272 -3.59 -38.25 -6.14
C ILE A 272 -3.98 -36.81 -6.47
N PRO A 273 -3.05 -35.88 -6.72
CA PRO A 273 -3.41 -34.48 -6.99
C PRO A 273 -4.14 -34.35 -8.33
N PHE A 274 -5.44 -34.10 -8.29
CA PHE A 274 -6.27 -33.72 -9.43
C PHE A 274 -6.48 -32.21 -9.41
N ILE A 275 -5.56 -31.48 -10.03
CA ILE A 275 -5.62 -30.02 -10.11
C ILE A 275 -5.85 -29.63 -11.57
N THR A 276 -7.04 -29.15 -11.91
CA THR A 276 -7.31 -28.50 -13.21
C THR A 276 -6.59 -27.15 -13.26
N PRO A 277 -6.27 -26.59 -14.45
CA PRO A 277 -5.67 -25.26 -14.55
C PRO A 277 -6.48 -24.19 -13.79
N GLU A 278 -7.81 -24.25 -13.86
CA GLU A 278 -8.71 -23.32 -13.19
C GLU A 278 -8.64 -23.48 -11.67
N ARG A 279 -8.66 -24.72 -11.16
CA ARG A 279 -8.50 -25.01 -9.73
C ARG A 279 -7.09 -24.71 -9.25
N PHE A 280 -6.07 -24.84 -10.10
CA PHE A 280 -4.71 -24.39 -9.83
C PHE A 280 -4.69 -22.88 -9.69
N PHE A 281 -5.26 -22.12 -10.64
CA PHE A 281 -5.30 -20.66 -10.57
C PHE A 281 -6.11 -20.17 -9.39
N GLU A 282 -7.24 -20.78 -9.05
CA GLU A 282 -8.01 -20.42 -7.86
C GLU A 282 -7.29 -20.78 -6.58
N THR A 283 -6.71 -21.99 -6.47
CA THR A 283 -5.93 -22.41 -5.31
C THR A 283 -4.65 -21.60 -5.19
N PHE A 284 -4.04 -21.20 -6.30
CA PHE A 284 -2.85 -20.35 -6.37
C PHE A 284 -3.21 -18.91 -6.02
N LYS A 285 -4.31 -18.36 -6.52
CA LYS A 285 -4.80 -17.02 -6.14
C LYS A 285 -5.19 -17.00 -4.67
N LYS A 286 -5.85 -18.04 -4.16
CA LYS A 286 -6.19 -18.21 -2.75
C LYS A 286 -4.94 -18.40 -1.90
N PHE A 287 -3.96 -19.18 -2.37
CA PHE A 287 -2.65 -19.32 -1.75
C PHE A 287 -1.89 -17.99 -1.73
N LEU A 288 -1.90 -17.20 -2.81
CA LEU A 288 -1.28 -15.88 -2.88
C LEU A 288 -2.00 -14.87 -1.98
N VAL A 289 -3.32 -14.99 -1.81
CA VAL A 289 -4.14 -14.16 -0.91
C VAL A 289 -3.93 -14.54 0.56
N GLU A 290 -3.92 -15.83 0.89
CA GLU A 290 -3.74 -16.38 2.24
C GLU A 290 -2.29 -16.29 2.70
N ASN A 291 -1.35 -16.48 1.77
CA ASN A 291 0.09 -16.28 1.93
C ASN A 291 0.52 -14.91 1.40
N LYS A 292 -0.41 -13.93 1.28
CA LYS A 292 -0.05 -12.50 1.14
C LYS A 292 1.03 -12.17 2.17
N LYS A 293 0.89 -12.69 3.38
CA LYS A 293 1.85 -12.50 4.47
C LYS A 293 3.28 -12.98 4.18
N GLU A 294 3.54 -13.89 3.24
CA GLU A 294 4.91 -14.37 2.92
C GLU A 294 5.54 -13.58 1.75
N LEU A 295 4.78 -13.23 0.70
CA LEU A 295 5.23 -12.31 -0.35
C LEU A 295 5.40 -10.87 0.16
N TYR A 296 4.56 -10.47 1.12
CA TYR A 296 4.69 -9.21 1.86
C TYR A 296 5.76 -9.30 2.97
N LYS A 297 6.23 -10.47 3.40
CA LYS A 297 7.40 -10.56 4.31
C LYS A 297 8.71 -10.17 3.63
N LEU A 298 8.78 -10.26 2.30
CA LEU A 298 9.86 -9.68 1.49
C LEU A 298 9.76 -8.14 1.38
N PHE A 299 8.61 -7.57 1.73
CA PHE A 299 8.30 -6.13 1.68
C PHE A 299 7.50 -5.75 2.93
N ASN A 300 8.06 -6.04 4.11
CA ASN A 300 7.40 -5.97 5.42
C ASN A 300 7.16 -4.51 5.87
N PHE A 301 6.52 -3.74 5.00
CA PHE A 301 5.92 -2.46 5.24
C PHE A 301 4.44 -2.71 5.53
N LEU A 302 4.03 -2.26 6.71
CA LEU A 302 2.64 -1.93 7.06
C LEU A 302 1.74 -3.10 7.48
N ASP A 303 2.02 -3.67 8.65
CA ASP A 303 0.95 -4.17 9.53
C ASP A 303 0.25 -2.96 10.20
N VAL A 304 -0.26 -2.04 9.37
CA VAL A 304 -1.13 -0.94 9.79
C VAL A 304 -2.51 -1.32 9.28
N LYS A 305 -3.38 -1.74 10.20
CA LYS A 305 -4.83 -1.73 9.91
C LYS A 305 -5.19 -0.34 9.40
N PRO A 306 -6.03 -0.20 8.35
CA PRO A 306 -6.53 1.10 7.96
C PRO A 306 -7.45 1.61 9.08
N GLU A 307 -6.88 2.34 10.03
CA GLU A 307 -7.62 3.12 11.02
C GLU A 307 -7.43 4.60 10.72
N TYR A 308 -7.74 5.02 9.49
CA TYR A 308 -8.21 6.38 9.25
C TYR A 308 -9.18 6.32 8.08
N GLU A 309 -10.48 6.41 8.40
CA GLU A 309 -11.41 7.02 7.46
C GLU A 309 -10.93 8.47 7.30
N SER A 310 -10.52 8.83 6.08
CA SER A 310 -10.11 10.20 5.76
C SER A 310 -11.35 11.09 5.70
N HIS A 311 -11.94 11.37 6.86
CA HIS A 311 -13.06 12.28 6.95
C HIS A 311 -12.61 13.68 6.53
N GLY A 312 -13.28 14.25 5.51
CA GLY A 312 -13.10 15.64 5.10
C GLY A 312 -12.09 15.89 3.98
N LEU A 313 -11.74 14.89 3.17
CA LEU A 313 -11.07 15.15 1.88
C LEU A 313 -12.06 15.77 0.87
N ASN A 314 -11.54 16.62 0.00
CA ASN A 314 -12.28 17.32 -1.03
C ASN A 314 -12.05 16.66 -2.39
N ASP A 315 -13.09 16.00 -2.91
CA ASP A 315 -13.08 15.31 -4.21
C ASP A 315 -13.03 16.24 -5.43
N ASP A 316 -13.37 17.51 -5.23
CA ASP A 316 -13.25 18.56 -6.25
C ASP A 316 -11.80 19.04 -6.40
N LYS A 317 -10.91 18.73 -5.45
CA LYS A 317 -9.49 19.09 -5.54
C LYS A 317 -8.61 17.91 -5.94
N ILE A 318 -7.74 18.16 -6.92
CA ILE A 318 -6.66 17.25 -7.31
C ILE A 318 -5.31 17.94 -7.14
N LEU A 319 -4.36 17.23 -6.52
CA LEU A 319 -2.96 17.60 -6.53
C LEU A 319 -2.29 17.04 -7.80
N VAL A 320 -1.48 17.85 -8.47
CA VAL A 320 -0.64 17.42 -9.59
C VAL A 320 0.81 17.55 -9.16
N MET A 321 1.50 16.41 -9.17
CA MET A 321 2.94 16.29 -9.06
C MET A 321 3.47 15.92 -10.45
N PRO A 322 3.93 16.91 -11.24
CA PRO A 322 4.49 16.65 -12.56
C PRO A 322 5.62 15.62 -12.48
N ALA A 323 5.82 14.87 -13.56
CA ALA A 323 6.92 13.91 -13.64
C ALA A 323 8.27 14.57 -13.30
N ILE A 324 9.05 13.95 -12.40
CA ILE A 324 10.27 14.54 -11.84
C ILE A 324 11.47 14.27 -12.75
N GLU A 325 12.16 15.32 -13.19
CA GLU A 325 13.42 15.22 -13.93
C GLU A 325 14.61 15.04 -12.99
N LEU A 326 14.70 13.87 -12.36
CA LEU A 326 15.66 13.62 -11.29
C LEU A 326 17.07 13.28 -11.80
N HIS A 327 17.19 12.73 -13.01
CA HIS A 327 18.41 12.14 -13.55
C HIS A 327 19.09 11.20 -12.53
N LEU A 328 18.34 10.25 -11.99
CA LEU A 328 18.85 9.22 -11.11
C LEU A 328 19.98 8.44 -11.80
N GLY A 329 21.09 8.22 -11.10
CA GLY A 329 22.30 7.65 -11.68
C GLY A 329 23.32 8.69 -12.13
N LYS A 330 22.98 9.98 -12.21
CA LYS A 330 23.89 11.03 -12.68
C LYS A 330 25.07 11.26 -11.75
N LEU A 331 26.25 11.38 -12.35
CA LEU A 331 27.48 11.80 -11.67
C LEU A 331 27.76 13.29 -11.93
N ALA A 332 27.88 14.06 -10.85
CA ALA A 332 28.52 15.37 -10.87
C ALA A 332 29.41 15.51 -9.62
N SER A 333 30.47 16.31 -9.76
CA SER A 333 31.46 16.55 -8.71
C SER A 333 31.64 18.04 -8.46
N LEU A 334 32.35 18.39 -7.39
CA LEU A 334 32.69 19.79 -7.11
C LEU A 334 33.57 20.43 -8.21
N VAL A 335 34.23 19.63 -9.05
CA VAL A 335 34.91 20.13 -10.26
C VAL A 335 33.91 20.73 -11.25
N ASP A 336 32.70 20.17 -11.30
CA ASP A 336 31.62 20.54 -12.21
C ASP A 336 30.72 21.66 -11.65
N ILE A 337 30.93 22.08 -10.39
CA ILE A 337 30.15 23.03 -9.54
C ILE A 337 29.44 22.34 -8.37
N GLU A 338 28.93 21.11 -8.53
CA GLU A 338 28.08 20.47 -7.52
C GLU A 338 28.32 18.96 -7.39
N ASP A 339 28.37 18.47 -6.16
CA ASP A 339 28.41 17.03 -5.87
C ASP A 339 27.00 16.42 -5.98
N TYR A 340 26.76 15.66 -7.05
CA TYR A 340 25.50 14.99 -7.34
C TYR A 340 25.71 13.50 -7.61
N SER A 341 24.84 12.69 -7.04
CA SER A 341 24.89 11.23 -7.08
C SER A 341 23.50 10.65 -6.87
N THR A 342 23.32 9.35 -7.10
CA THR A 342 22.09 8.62 -6.83
C THR A 342 21.58 8.84 -5.40
N THR A 343 22.46 8.86 -4.41
CA THR A 343 22.07 9.13 -3.01
C THR A 343 21.62 10.57 -2.75
N MET A 344 22.14 11.54 -3.50
CA MET A 344 21.69 12.94 -3.44
C MET A 344 20.34 13.08 -4.13
N ALA A 345 20.20 12.49 -5.32
CA ALA A 345 18.96 12.43 -6.08
C ALA A 345 17.80 11.88 -5.23
N LEU A 346 17.99 10.72 -4.59
CA LEU A 346 16.98 10.10 -3.74
C LEU A 346 16.66 10.92 -2.49
N TRP A 347 17.64 11.64 -1.94
CA TRP A 347 17.38 12.60 -0.87
C TRP A 347 16.46 13.74 -1.35
N ARG A 348 16.70 14.31 -2.53
CA ARG A 348 15.84 15.36 -3.13
C ARG A 348 14.44 14.84 -3.44
N HIS A 349 14.33 13.63 -3.99
CA HIS A 349 13.04 12.96 -4.23
C HIS A 349 12.24 12.85 -2.93
N ARG A 350 12.88 12.39 -1.86
CA ARG A 350 12.26 12.29 -0.53
C ARG A 350 11.75 13.62 0.00
N GLU A 351 12.53 14.69 -0.15
CA GLU A 351 12.05 16.03 0.24
C GLU A 351 10.86 16.50 -0.61
N ILE A 352 10.84 16.19 -1.90
CA ILE A 352 9.69 16.51 -2.76
C ILE A 352 8.44 15.77 -2.27
N VAL A 353 8.53 14.46 -2.03
CA VAL A 353 7.44 13.64 -1.49
C VAL A 353 6.91 14.21 -0.17
N ARG A 354 7.81 14.58 0.74
CA ARG A 354 7.46 15.18 2.03
C ARG A 354 6.67 16.49 1.87
N GLN A 355 7.08 17.33 0.93
CA GLN A 355 6.41 18.61 0.65
C GLN A 355 5.05 18.42 -0.03
N VAL A 356 4.89 17.38 -0.86
CA VAL A 356 3.59 16.99 -1.42
C VAL A 356 2.62 16.57 -0.31
N ILE A 357 3.07 15.76 0.65
CA ILE A 357 2.26 15.34 1.82
C ILE A 357 1.84 16.54 2.66
N ALA A 358 2.79 17.42 3.00
CA ALA A 358 2.50 18.64 3.76
C ALA A 358 1.43 19.48 3.05
N ARG A 359 1.51 19.58 1.72
CA ARG A 359 0.50 20.30 0.95
C ARG A 359 -0.85 19.58 0.92
N GLN A 360 -0.86 18.26 0.77
CA GLN A 360 -2.08 17.46 0.86
C GLN A 360 -2.80 17.70 2.20
N GLN A 361 -2.07 17.68 3.31
CA GLN A 361 -2.64 17.86 4.63
C GLN A 361 -3.31 19.22 4.82
N LYS A 362 -2.80 20.26 4.14
CA LYS A 362 -3.38 21.61 4.11
C LYS A 362 -4.58 21.71 3.18
N GLU A 363 -4.48 21.17 1.97
CA GLU A 363 -5.49 21.34 0.92
C GLU A 363 -6.64 20.35 1.00
N LYS A 364 -6.40 19.23 1.69
CA LYS A 364 -7.31 18.10 1.79
C LYS A 364 -7.73 17.58 0.42
N ALA A 365 -6.87 17.69 -0.60
CA ALA A 365 -7.18 17.14 -1.93
C ALA A 365 -7.36 15.62 -1.83
N ALA A 366 -8.45 15.12 -2.41
CA ALA A 366 -8.75 13.69 -2.39
C ALA A 366 -7.93 12.91 -3.43
N LYS A 367 -7.52 13.57 -4.51
CA LYS A 367 -6.84 12.92 -5.64
C LYS A 367 -5.42 13.45 -5.84
N LEU A 368 -4.54 12.58 -6.32
CA LEU A 368 -3.19 12.91 -6.75
C LEU A 368 -2.94 12.37 -8.16
N ILE A 369 -2.35 13.18 -9.03
CA ILE A 369 -1.70 12.72 -10.28
C ILE A 369 -0.20 12.75 -10.08
N ILE A 370 0.48 11.65 -10.40
CA ILE A 370 1.94 11.55 -10.48
C ILE A 370 2.38 11.08 -11.87
N GLY A 371 3.47 11.64 -12.37
CA GLY A 371 4.12 11.18 -13.59
C GLY A 371 5.34 10.28 -13.31
N ILE A 372 5.49 9.20 -14.07
CA ILE A 372 6.62 8.26 -14.04
C ILE A 372 7.47 8.45 -15.31
N GLY A 373 8.75 8.76 -15.13
CA GLY A 373 9.70 9.09 -16.20
C GLY A 373 10.07 10.57 -16.20
N ASN A 374 10.20 11.16 -17.40
CA ASN A 374 10.55 12.55 -17.66
C ASN A 374 12.00 12.81 -17.27
N ASP A 375 12.93 12.03 -17.83
CA ASP A 375 14.34 12.07 -17.44
C ASP A 375 14.52 11.75 -15.93
N TYR A 376 13.71 10.81 -15.44
CA TYR A 376 13.86 10.29 -14.08
C TYR A 376 15.18 9.53 -13.96
N PHE A 377 15.56 8.78 -15.00
CA PHE A 377 16.89 8.17 -15.10
C PHE A 377 17.83 9.04 -15.92
N ASN A 378 19.12 9.01 -15.58
CA ASN A 378 20.15 9.74 -16.32
C ASN A 378 20.47 9.10 -17.69
N ALA A 379 20.35 7.77 -17.81
CA ALA A 379 20.64 6.99 -19.00
C ALA A 379 19.60 5.87 -19.22
N ASP A 380 19.47 5.42 -20.47
CA ASP A 380 18.48 4.44 -20.93
C ASP A 380 19.11 3.11 -21.36
N THR A 381 20.40 3.12 -21.69
CA THR A 381 21.11 1.97 -22.25
C THR A 381 22.11 1.39 -21.26
N VAL A 382 22.47 0.12 -21.46
CA VAL A 382 23.54 -0.54 -20.69
C VAL A 382 24.92 0.11 -20.89
N ASP A 383 25.10 0.82 -22.01
CA ASP A 383 26.31 1.58 -22.35
C ASP A 383 26.30 3.02 -21.81
N ASP A 384 25.46 3.32 -20.81
CA ASP A 384 25.39 4.64 -20.16
C ASP A 384 25.07 5.80 -21.13
N THR A 385 24.13 5.59 -22.05
CA THR A 385 23.67 6.62 -23.00
C THR A 385 22.19 6.94 -22.86
N THR A 386 21.78 8.12 -23.30
CA THR A 386 20.36 8.48 -23.46
C THR A 386 19.69 7.60 -24.52
N THR A 387 18.36 7.67 -24.65
CA THR A 387 17.63 6.92 -25.69
C THR A 387 18.17 7.19 -27.11
N ALA A 388 18.70 8.40 -27.36
CA ALA A 388 19.28 8.78 -28.64
C ALA A 388 20.79 8.48 -28.77
N GLY A 389 21.40 7.82 -27.79
CA GLY A 389 22.81 7.44 -27.81
C GLY A 389 23.78 8.53 -27.33
N THR A 390 23.30 9.59 -26.67
CA THR A 390 24.20 10.60 -26.08
C THR A 390 24.88 10.02 -24.85
N PRO A 391 26.22 9.94 -24.77
CA PRO A 391 26.92 9.42 -23.60
C PRO A 391 26.61 10.22 -22.34
N GLN A 392 26.50 9.55 -21.21
CA GLN A 392 26.19 10.14 -19.91
C GLN A 392 27.21 9.68 -18.86
N ASN A 393 27.50 10.54 -17.89
CA ASN A 393 28.33 10.19 -16.75
C ASN A 393 27.43 9.66 -15.63
N ASN A 394 27.60 8.39 -15.26
CA ASN A 394 26.82 7.75 -14.19
C ASN A 394 27.66 7.43 -12.94
N ASP A 395 27.06 7.56 -11.76
CA ASP A 395 27.70 7.33 -10.46
C ASP A 395 27.63 5.87 -10.00
N THR A 396 26.70 5.09 -10.56
CA THR A 396 26.53 3.66 -10.30
C THR A 396 26.08 2.89 -11.53
N ARG A 397 26.00 1.57 -11.41
CA ARG A 397 25.57 0.65 -12.48
C ARG A 397 24.06 0.71 -12.68
N TRP A 398 23.61 0.58 -13.93
CA TRP A 398 22.20 0.66 -14.31
C TRP A 398 21.31 -0.30 -13.50
N GLN A 399 21.81 -1.48 -13.10
CA GLN A 399 21.07 -2.43 -12.27
C GLN A 399 20.73 -1.82 -10.91
N GLU A 400 21.69 -1.17 -10.26
CA GLU A 400 21.46 -0.50 -8.98
C GLU A 400 20.49 0.67 -9.18
N THR A 401 20.72 1.50 -10.21
CA THR A 401 19.85 2.66 -10.52
C THR A 401 18.40 2.23 -10.74
N TYR A 402 18.17 1.14 -11.47
CA TYR A 402 16.83 0.61 -11.73
C TYR A 402 16.13 0.14 -10.45
N VAL A 403 16.84 -0.61 -9.59
CA VAL A 403 16.27 -1.08 -8.32
C VAL A 403 15.98 0.10 -7.40
N TRP A 404 16.86 1.09 -7.33
CA TRP A 404 16.64 2.34 -6.59
C TRP A 404 15.36 3.05 -7.04
N ALA A 405 15.21 3.26 -8.34
CA ALA A 405 14.04 3.90 -8.92
C ALA A 405 12.75 3.14 -8.60
N LYS A 406 12.77 1.80 -8.78
CA LYS A 406 11.62 0.94 -8.51
C LYS A 406 11.17 1.05 -7.05
N ILE A 407 12.09 0.93 -6.09
CA ILE A 407 11.76 1.01 -4.67
C ILE A 407 11.30 2.41 -4.29
N ALA A 408 11.98 3.45 -4.77
CA ALA A 408 11.62 4.83 -4.48
C ALA A 408 10.21 5.17 -4.97
N GLN A 409 9.85 4.78 -6.20
CA GLN A 409 8.54 5.07 -6.78
C GLN A 409 7.42 4.26 -6.11
N ILE A 410 7.62 2.96 -5.87
CA ILE A 410 6.62 2.14 -5.15
C ILE A 410 6.42 2.68 -3.73
N ALA A 411 7.51 2.95 -3.00
CA ALA A 411 7.41 3.52 -1.65
C ALA A 411 6.70 4.88 -1.66
N THR A 412 6.95 5.71 -2.67
CA THR A 412 6.27 7.00 -2.86
C THR A 412 4.76 6.83 -3.01
N ILE A 413 4.33 5.91 -3.89
CA ILE A 413 2.90 5.63 -4.10
C ILE A 413 2.25 5.05 -2.83
N GLU A 414 2.92 4.11 -2.15
CA GLU A 414 2.44 3.54 -0.88
C GLU A 414 2.26 4.59 0.22
N VAL A 415 3.15 5.57 0.29
CA VAL A 415 3.00 6.70 1.20
C VAL A 415 1.81 7.57 0.78
N PHE A 416 1.68 7.92 -0.49
CA PHE A 416 0.59 8.78 -0.97
C PHE A 416 -0.81 8.17 -0.77
N LYS A 417 -1.02 6.86 -0.98
CA LYS A 417 -2.33 6.21 -0.79
C LYS A 417 -2.94 6.36 0.61
N LYS A 418 -2.14 6.75 1.60
CA LYS A 418 -2.60 7.02 2.97
C LYS A 418 -3.26 8.39 3.11
N TYR A 419 -2.84 9.34 2.27
CA TYR A 419 -3.31 10.72 2.28
C TYR A 419 -4.38 10.98 1.22
N PHE A 420 -4.41 10.18 0.16
CA PHE A 420 -5.32 10.34 -0.96
C PHE A 420 -6.35 9.19 -1.04
N ASN A 421 -7.53 9.51 -1.57
CA ASN A 421 -8.54 8.53 -1.97
C ASN A 421 -8.14 7.84 -3.27
N GLU A 422 -7.47 8.57 -4.17
CA GLU A 422 -7.09 8.10 -5.49
C GLU A 422 -5.71 8.66 -5.91
N VAL A 423 -4.80 7.76 -6.27
CA VAL A 423 -3.48 8.09 -6.84
C VAL A 423 -3.46 7.62 -8.29
N ILE A 424 -3.43 8.57 -9.22
CA ILE A 424 -3.38 8.35 -10.67
C ILE A 424 -1.93 8.40 -11.12
N VAL A 425 -1.46 7.31 -11.73
CA VAL A 425 -0.10 7.14 -12.19
C VAL A 425 -0.08 7.24 -13.72
N GLN A 426 0.71 8.17 -14.25
CA GLN A 426 0.83 8.42 -15.68
C GLN A 426 2.25 8.15 -16.17
N TYR A 427 2.39 7.53 -17.35
CA TYR A 427 3.67 7.39 -18.02
C TYR A 427 4.03 8.68 -18.77
N VAL A 428 5.22 9.21 -18.51
CA VAL A 428 5.73 10.43 -19.15
C VAL A 428 7.18 10.17 -19.54
N PRO A 429 7.50 9.66 -20.73
CA PRO A 429 8.89 9.34 -21.09
C PRO A 429 9.73 10.59 -21.29
N GLY A 430 10.93 10.57 -20.72
CA GLY A 430 11.99 11.52 -21.06
C GLY A 430 12.79 11.09 -22.29
N ASN A 431 13.74 11.92 -22.69
CA ASN A 431 14.68 11.57 -23.74
C ASN A 431 15.92 10.83 -23.21
N HIS A 432 16.16 10.88 -21.91
CA HIS A 432 17.22 10.14 -21.22
C HIS A 432 16.80 8.72 -20.85
N ASP A 433 15.50 8.43 -20.80
CA ASP A 433 15.00 7.24 -20.10
C ASP A 433 13.75 6.60 -20.74
N GLU A 434 13.48 6.77 -22.04
CA GLU A 434 12.24 6.30 -22.67
C GLU A 434 11.96 4.81 -22.43
N LYS A 435 12.92 3.92 -22.68
CA LYS A 435 12.73 2.47 -22.48
C LYS A 435 12.68 2.09 -21.00
N THR A 436 13.57 2.68 -20.21
CA THR A 436 13.76 2.34 -18.80
C THR A 436 12.56 2.81 -17.97
N SER A 437 12.07 4.02 -18.23
CA SER A 437 10.86 4.55 -17.59
C SER A 437 9.60 3.79 -18.00
N TYR A 438 9.49 3.33 -19.26
CA TYR A 438 8.39 2.46 -19.67
C TYR A 438 8.41 1.13 -18.91
N SER A 439 9.60 0.52 -18.77
CA SER A 439 9.79 -0.73 -18.03
C SER A 439 9.38 -0.56 -16.55
N LEU A 440 9.75 0.56 -15.94
CA LEU A 440 9.34 0.92 -14.57
C LEU A 440 7.83 1.13 -14.46
N PHE A 441 7.22 1.82 -15.42
CA PHE A 441 5.77 2.04 -15.47
C PHE A 441 4.99 0.72 -15.55
N VAL A 442 5.41 -0.22 -16.40
CA VAL A 442 4.81 -1.56 -16.50
C VAL A 442 4.99 -2.34 -15.19
N ASN A 443 6.16 -2.26 -14.55
CA ASN A 443 6.37 -2.88 -13.24
C ASN A 443 5.39 -2.36 -12.17
N ILE A 444 5.13 -1.05 -12.17
CA ILE A 444 4.17 -0.40 -11.27
C ILE A 444 2.74 -0.85 -11.61
N HIS A 445 2.38 -0.88 -12.90
CA HIS A 445 1.10 -1.41 -13.38
C HIS A 445 0.84 -2.82 -12.86
N ASP A 446 1.77 -3.73 -13.14
CA ASP A 446 1.61 -5.15 -12.81
C ASP A 446 1.51 -5.36 -11.31
N PHE A 447 2.30 -4.63 -10.53
CA PHE A 447 2.22 -4.67 -9.06
C PHE A 447 0.81 -4.31 -8.57
N TYR A 448 0.29 -3.14 -8.96
CA TYR A 448 -1.01 -2.67 -8.46
C TYR A 448 -2.20 -3.45 -9.01
N HIS A 449 -2.09 -3.96 -10.24
CA HIS A 449 -3.09 -4.84 -10.83
C HIS A 449 -3.14 -6.19 -10.12
N LEU A 450 -1.99 -6.83 -9.87
CA LEU A 450 -1.93 -8.11 -9.14
C LEU A 450 -2.45 -7.99 -7.70
N THR A 451 -2.23 -6.85 -7.05
CA THR A 451 -2.73 -6.61 -5.69
C THR A 451 -4.21 -6.23 -5.63
N ASN A 452 -4.84 -5.89 -6.78
CA ASN A 452 -6.18 -5.28 -6.87
C ASN A 452 -6.34 -4.09 -5.93
N ASP A 453 -5.39 -3.15 -5.95
CA ASP A 453 -5.44 -2.01 -5.05
C ASP A 453 -6.49 -0.98 -5.54
N PRO A 454 -7.52 -0.66 -4.74
CA PRO A 454 -8.60 0.22 -5.21
C PRO A 454 -8.22 1.70 -5.22
N LYS A 455 -7.12 2.10 -4.55
CA LYS A 455 -6.70 3.50 -4.44
C LYS A 455 -5.72 3.92 -5.54
N VAL A 456 -5.09 2.97 -6.24
CA VAL A 456 -4.11 3.28 -7.29
C VAL A 456 -4.70 3.01 -8.66
N LYS A 457 -4.73 4.06 -9.49
CA LYS A 457 -5.10 3.95 -10.90
C LYS A 457 -3.86 4.06 -11.77
N VAL A 458 -3.46 2.93 -12.31
CA VAL A 458 -2.41 2.81 -13.32
C VAL A 458 -3.00 2.03 -14.50
N GLN A 459 -3.13 2.68 -15.65
CA GLN A 459 -3.69 2.07 -16.85
C GLN A 459 -2.58 1.77 -17.85
N LEU A 460 -2.72 0.67 -18.58
CA LEU A 460 -1.77 0.26 -19.62
C LEU A 460 -2.50 0.05 -20.94
N THR A 461 -3.23 1.05 -21.39
CA THR A 461 -3.85 1.05 -22.73
C THR A 461 -2.87 1.59 -23.79
N TYR A 462 -3.20 1.43 -25.07
CA TYR A 462 -2.45 2.06 -26.16
C TYR A 462 -2.40 3.60 -26.08
N LYS A 463 -3.35 4.24 -25.39
CA LYS A 463 -3.29 5.68 -25.14
C LYS A 463 -2.25 6.00 -24.06
N ASP A 464 -2.16 5.18 -23.02
CA ASP A 464 -1.23 5.38 -21.89
C ASP A 464 0.22 5.12 -22.26
N ALA A 465 0.48 4.31 -23.29
CA ALA A 465 1.84 4.09 -23.82
C ALA A 465 2.39 5.27 -24.66
N ARG A 466 1.62 6.35 -24.88
CA ARG A 466 2.04 7.52 -25.66
C ARG A 466 2.97 8.42 -24.84
N LYS A 467 3.71 9.30 -25.53
CA LYS A 467 4.57 10.32 -24.89
C LYS A 467 3.80 11.48 -24.23
N TRP A 468 2.49 11.51 -24.40
CA TRP A 468 1.59 12.53 -23.87
C TRP A 468 0.57 11.83 -23.00
N ALA A 469 0.58 12.12 -21.70
CA ALA A 469 -0.40 11.58 -20.76
C ALA A 469 -1.45 12.64 -20.43
N GLY A 470 -2.73 12.26 -20.50
CA GLY A 470 -3.86 13.17 -20.26
C GLY A 470 -4.81 12.61 -19.21
N TYR A 471 -5.35 13.48 -18.36
CA TYR A 471 -6.37 13.14 -17.37
C TYR A 471 -7.41 14.26 -17.29
N MET A 472 -8.69 13.88 -17.27
CA MET A 472 -9.79 14.82 -17.08
C MET A 472 -10.17 14.91 -15.60
N HIS A 473 -10.15 16.12 -15.05
CA HIS A 473 -10.66 16.42 -13.71
C HIS A 473 -11.73 17.51 -13.81
N GLY A 474 -13.00 17.11 -13.80
CA GLY A 474 -14.10 18.03 -14.08
C GLY A 474 -14.01 18.59 -15.49
N GLU A 475 -14.02 19.92 -15.59
CA GLU A 475 -13.86 20.66 -16.85
C GLU A 475 -12.39 20.99 -17.17
N ASN A 476 -11.43 20.36 -16.48
CA ASN A 476 -10.00 20.60 -16.68
C ASN A 476 -9.32 19.39 -17.32
N LEU A 477 -8.59 19.62 -18.41
CA LEU A 477 -7.69 18.62 -19.00
C LEU A 477 -6.27 18.87 -18.48
N ILE A 478 -5.75 17.90 -17.75
CA ILE A 478 -4.39 17.89 -17.20
C ILE A 478 -3.52 17.02 -18.09
N VAL A 479 -2.44 17.59 -18.62
CA VAL A 479 -1.55 16.92 -19.58
C VAL A 479 -0.12 16.99 -19.09
N GLN A 480 0.58 15.87 -19.13
CA GLN A 480 2.00 15.77 -18.85
C GLN A 480 2.76 15.32 -20.10
N VAL A 481 3.90 15.95 -20.36
CA VAL A 481 4.78 15.65 -21.49
C VAL A 481 6.21 16.05 -21.16
N HIS A 482 7.20 15.36 -21.69
CA HIS A 482 8.60 15.78 -21.48
C HIS A 482 8.95 17.10 -22.16
N GLY A 483 8.43 17.35 -23.37
CA GLY A 483 8.62 18.64 -24.06
C GLY A 483 9.77 18.66 -25.07
N LYS A 484 10.32 17.51 -25.43
CA LYS A 484 11.28 17.34 -26.53
C LYS A 484 10.63 16.73 -27.77
N ALA A 485 11.02 17.22 -28.94
CA ALA A 485 10.61 16.68 -30.24
C ALA A 485 11.47 15.48 -30.66
N PRO A 486 10.99 14.60 -31.57
CA PRO A 486 11.77 13.46 -32.06
C PRO A 486 13.10 13.83 -32.73
N ASN A 487 13.21 15.03 -33.31
CA ASN A 487 14.45 15.53 -33.92
C ASN A 487 15.46 16.09 -32.90
N GLY A 488 15.20 15.89 -31.61
CA GLY A 488 16.08 16.30 -30.52
C GLY A 488 15.90 17.74 -30.05
N ARG A 489 15.06 18.55 -30.69
CA ARG A 489 14.84 19.96 -30.29
C ARG A 489 13.75 20.08 -29.23
N ALA A 490 13.92 21.00 -28.30
CA ALA A 490 12.84 21.39 -27.39
C ALA A 490 11.62 21.90 -28.17
N LEU A 491 10.42 21.44 -27.80
CA LEU A 491 9.16 21.96 -28.31
C LEU A 491 8.92 23.32 -27.67
N ASN A 492 8.59 24.35 -28.45
CA ASN A 492 8.15 25.63 -27.90
C ASN A 492 6.69 25.57 -27.41
N ASP A 493 6.30 26.54 -26.59
CA ASP A 493 4.99 26.56 -25.94
C ASP A 493 3.84 26.61 -26.95
N LYS A 494 4.01 27.35 -28.06
CA LYS A 494 3.03 27.37 -29.17
C LYS A 494 2.78 25.96 -29.71
N LYS A 495 3.85 25.22 -29.99
CA LYS A 495 3.75 23.86 -30.53
C LYS A 495 3.12 22.90 -29.53
N LEU A 496 3.42 23.05 -28.24
CA LEU A 496 2.79 22.26 -27.18
C LEU A 496 1.26 22.49 -27.17
N ARG A 497 0.82 23.75 -27.19
CA ARG A 497 -0.60 24.12 -27.24
C ARG A 497 -1.31 23.58 -28.48
N GLU A 498 -0.71 23.70 -29.66
CA GLU A 498 -1.32 23.17 -30.90
C GLU A 498 -1.42 21.64 -30.90
N THR A 499 -0.47 20.96 -30.25
CA THR A 499 -0.36 19.50 -30.25
C THR A 499 -1.40 18.86 -29.32
N VAL A 500 -1.75 19.52 -28.21
CA VAL A 500 -2.70 18.97 -27.23
C VAL A 500 -4.06 18.64 -27.85
N TYR A 501 -4.57 19.51 -28.73
CA TYR A 501 -5.84 19.31 -29.43
C TYR A 501 -5.83 18.12 -30.41
N ARG A 502 -4.65 17.69 -30.86
CA ARG A 502 -4.50 16.54 -31.76
C ARG A 502 -4.43 15.22 -31.00
N PHE A 503 -3.78 15.23 -29.83
CA PHE A 503 -3.65 14.02 -28.99
C PHE A 503 -4.90 13.76 -28.15
N PHE A 504 -5.61 14.81 -27.76
CA PHE A 504 -6.77 14.77 -26.87
C PHE A 504 -7.97 15.54 -27.46
N PRO A 505 -8.44 15.22 -28.69
CA PRO A 505 -9.46 16.03 -29.36
C PRO A 505 -10.80 16.02 -28.62
N GLU A 506 -11.23 14.88 -28.06
CA GLU A 506 -12.51 14.77 -27.36
C GLU A 506 -12.45 15.41 -25.98
N GLU A 507 -11.36 15.17 -25.26
CA GLU A 507 -11.12 15.73 -23.92
C GLU A 507 -10.97 17.26 -24.02
N SER A 508 -10.24 17.77 -25.01
CA SER A 508 -10.06 19.21 -25.22
C SER A 508 -11.35 19.95 -25.58
N ARG A 509 -12.32 19.28 -26.22
CA ARG A 509 -13.64 19.88 -26.49
C ARG A 509 -14.49 20.01 -25.22
N LYS A 510 -14.32 19.10 -24.27
CA LYS A 510 -15.02 19.10 -22.97
C LYS A 510 -14.35 20.01 -21.95
N ALA A 511 -13.06 20.30 -22.14
CA ALA A 511 -12.28 21.07 -21.21
C ALA A 511 -12.53 22.58 -21.35
N LYS A 512 -12.94 23.21 -20.23
CA LYS A 512 -12.92 24.66 -20.08
C LYS A 512 -11.49 25.19 -20.00
N HIS A 513 -10.59 24.47 -19.30
CA HIS A 513 -9.16 24.80 -19.19
C HIS A 513 -8.27 23.59 -19.48
N ILE A 514 -7.12 23.83 -20.11
CA ILE A 514 -6.11 22.80 -20.42
C ILE A 514 -4.79 23.21 -19.77
N TYR A 515 -4.23 22.33 -18.93
CA TYR A 515 -2.94 22.54 -18.27
C TYR A 515 -1.92 21.55 -18.82
N ILE A 516 -0.85 22.06 -19.44
CA ILE A 516 0.24 21.26 -19.99
C ILE A 516 1.47 21.43 -19.11
N PHE A 517 1.85 20.39 -18.39
CA PHE A 517 3.09 20.32 -17.63
C PHE A 517 4.21 19.76 -18.53
N ALA A 518 5.23 20.57 -18.78
CA ALA A 518 6.35 20.25 -19.65
C ALA A 518 7.70 20.35 -18.92
N GLY A 519 8.55 19.35 -19.09
CA GLY A 519 9.92 19.34 -18.57
C GLY A 519 10.96 19.85 -19.58
N HIS A 520 12.07 19.11 -19.64
CA HIS A 520 13.20 19.17 -20.56
C HIS A 520 14.10 20.41 -20.45
N LEU A 521 13.52 21.59 -20.23
CA LEU A 521 14.27 22.85 -20.19
C LEU A 521 14.78 23.22 -18.79
N HIS A 522 14.39 22.47 -17.76
CA HIS A 522 14.78 22.69 -16.36
C HIS A 522 14.50 24.09 -15.82
N ASN A 523 13.55 24.80 -16.41
CA ASN A 523 13.22 26.18 -16.09
C ASN A 523 11.74 26.32 -15.76
N ASP A 524 11.43 27.13 -14.75
CA ASP A 524 10.04 27.49 -14.47
C ASP A 524 9.57 28.58 -15.42
N SER A 525 8.47 28.31 -16.11
CA SER A 525 7.77 29.33 -16.88
C SER A 525 6.29 29.00 -16.97
N VAL A 526 5.45 30.02 -17.06
CA VAL A 526 4.01 29.86 -17.28
C VAL A 526 3.62 30.73 -18.46
N THR A 527 3.08 30.09 -19.49
CA THR A 527 2.58 30.76 -20.69
C THR A 527 1.10 30.43 -20.85
N LYS A 528 0.24 31.45 -20.82
CA LYS A 528 -1.21 31.30 -20.98
C LYS A 528 -1.65 31.90 -22.31
N GLU A 529 -2.35 31.12 -23.11
CA GLU A 529 -2.97 31.59 -24.35
C GLU A 529 -4.28 30.83 -24.60
N ASN A 530 -5.37 31.58 -24.83
CA ASN A 530 -6.73 31.06 -24.86
C ASN A 530 -7.04 30.28 -23.56
N ASN A 531 -7.61 29.08 -23.68
CA ASN A 531 -7.88 28.20 -22.55
C ASN A 531 -6.73 27.24 -22.21
N VAL A 532 -5.54 27.43 -22.80
CA VAL A 532 -4.38 26.55 -22.56
C VAL A 532 -3.31 27.28 -21.76
N THR A 533 -2.88 26.66 -20.67
CA THR A 533 -1.75 27.10 -19.85
C THR A 533 -0.63 26.07 -19.97
N VAL A 534 0.51 26.49 -20.52
CA VAL A 534 1.74 25.70 -20.56
C VAL A 534 2.58 26.07 -19.34
N ILE A 535 2.94 25.08 -18.56
CA ILE A 535 3.70 25.19 -17.32
C ILE A 535 4.98 24.40 -17.52
N ARG A 536 6.11 25.08 -17.51
CA ARG A 536 7.41 24.42 -17.46
C ARG A 536 7.87 24.31 -16.03
N THR A 537 8.45 23.17 -15.69
CA THR A 537 8.92 22.88 -14.34
C THR A 537 10.44 22.88 -14.30
N ALA A 538 10.99 23.49 -13.25
CA ALA A 538 12.38 23.25 -12.90
C ALA A 538 12.66 21.78 -12.58
N SER A 539 13.93 21.40 -12.71
CA SER A 539 14.44 20.08 -12.37
C SER A 539 15.14 20.11 -11.01
N PRO A 540 14.96 19.09 -10.15
CA PRO A 540 15.74 18.96 -8.92
C PRO A 540 17.15 18.38 -9.17
N THR A 541 17.57 18.14 -10.41
CA THR A 541 18.87 17.55 -10.74
C THR A 541 20.05 18.44 -10.35
N GLY A 542 21.24 17.83 -10.21
CA GLY A 542 22.51 18.52 -9.98
C GLY A 542 23.13 19.10 -11.25
N ILE A 543 24.00 20.09 -11.08
CA ILE A 543 24.81 20.67 -12.16
C ILE A 543 26.00 19.75 -12.45
N ASP A 544 26.06 19.14 -13.64
CA ASP A 544 27.21 18.34 -14.09
C ASP A 544 28.10 19.11 -15.06
N ALA A 545 29.15 18.43 -15.54
CA ALA A 545 30.09 18.95 -16.53
C ALA A 545 29.37 19.54 -17.75
N TRP A 546 28.37 18.83 -18.30
CA TRP A 546 27.64 19.30 -19.47
C TRP A 546 26.86 20.58 -19.19
N HIS A 547 26.21 20.70 -18.03
CA HIS A 547 25.53 21.93 -17.63
C HIS A 547 26.53 23.08 -17.44
N ALA A 548 27.66 22.82 -16.78
CA ALA A 548 28.71 23.80 -16.56
C ALA A 548 29.30 24.32 -17.89
N ASP A 549 29.67 23.40 -18.79
CA ASP A 549 30.28 23.71 -20.10
C ASP A 549 29.35 24.52 -21.00
N ASN A 550 28.03 24.30 -20.90
CA ASN A 550 27.03 25.03 -21.68
C ASN A 550 26.49 26.28 -20.95
N GLY A 551 26.98 26.60 -19.75
CA GLY A 551 26.55 27.76 -18.98
C GLY A 551 25.18 27.64 -18.31
N TYR A 552 24.60 26.44 -18.23
CA TYR A 552 23.30 26.16 -17.61
C TYR A 552 23.39 25.99 -16.08
N VAL A 553 23.97 26.99 -15.40
CA VAL A 553 24.34 26.88 -13.97
C VAL A 553 23.40 27.63 -13.01
N ASN A 554 22.48 28.45 -13.54
CA ASN A 554 21.62 29.34 -12.76
C ASN A 554 20.14 28.93 -12.75
N ALA A 555 19.79 27.80 -13.36
CA ALA A 555 18.43 27.28 -13.32
C ALA A 555 18.02 26.92 -11.88
N ARG A 556 16.75 27.12 -11.52
CA ARG A 556 16.26 26.75 -10.18
C ARG A 556 16.32 25.24 -10.04
N GLN A 557 17.02 24.76 -9.02
CA GLN A 557 17.02 23.34 -8.69
C GLN A 557 15.87 23.05 -7.74
N GLY A 558 14.85 22.36 -8.24
CA GLY A 558 13.65 22.15 -7.47
C GLY A 558 12.52 21.48 -8.23
N HIS A 559 11.34 21.51 -7.62
CA HIS A 559 10.11 21.01 -8.21
C HIS A 559 8.94 21.93 -7.80
N ALA A 560 7.74 21.65 -8.28
CA ALA A 560 6.54 22.39 -7.89
C ALA A 560 5.32 21.46 -7.83
N VAL A 561 4.42 21.76 -6.91
CA VAL A 561 3.16 21.01 -6.73
C VAL A 561 1.99 21.95 -6.99
N TYR A 562 0.98 21.46 -7.70
CA TYR A 562 -0.13 22.26 -8.18
C TYR A 562 -1.44 21.71 -7.65
N VAL A 563 -2.39 22.59 -7.33
CA VAL A 563 -3.76 22.21 -7.00
C VAL A 563 -4.65 22.70 -8.11
N ILE A 564 -5.52 21.80 -8.56
CA ILE A 564 -6.54 22.10 -9.54
C ILE A 564 -7.88 21.74 -8.92
N ASP A 565 -8.80 22.70 -8.95
CA ASP A 565 -10.20 22.49 -8.59
C ASP A 565 -10.99 22.00 -9.81
N LYS A 566 -12.05 21.24 -9.60
CA LYS A 566 -12.89 20.62 -10.63
C LYS A 566 -13.66 21.64 -11.46
N GLU A 567 -14.10 22.75 -10.85
CA GLU A 567 -15.03 23.73 -11.45
C GLU A 567 -14.46 25.16 -11.53
N ALA A 568 -13.44 25.50 -10.72
CA ALA A 568 -12.92 26.87 -10.65
C ALA A 568 -11.97 27.24 -11.82
N ASP A 569 -11.87 28.54 -12.13
CA ASP A 569 -10.94 29.11 -13.11
C ASP A 569 -9.46 29.12 -12.69
N GLY A 570 -9.07 28.30 -11.71
CA GLY A 570 -7.84 28.45 -10.95
C GLY A 570 -7.00 27.18 -10.87
N LEU A 571 -5.93 27.15 -11.66
CA LEU A 571 -4.70 26.48 -11.25
C LEU A 571 -4.03 27.33 -10.17
N GLU A 572 -3.92 26.79 -8.97
CA GLU A 572 -3.08 27.38 -7.93
C GLU A 572 -1.72 26.71 -7.96
N VAL A 573 -0.65 27.49 -8.18
CA VAL A 573 0.70 27.00 -7.89
C VAL A 573 0.87 27.06 -6.40
N THR A 574 1.04 25.89 -5.80
CA THR A 574 0.81 25.80 -4.37
C THR A 574 2.06 25.76 -3.52
N ASN A 575 3.15 25.26 -4.10
CA ASN A 575 4.43 25.20 -3.42
C ASN A 575 5.56 25.04 -4.44
N TYR A 576 6.50 25.99 -4.46
CA TYR A 576 7.78 25.85 -5.16
C TYR A 576 8.80 25.23 -4.22
N ILE A 577 9.11 23.95 -4.44
CA ILE A 577 10.08 23.22 -3.65
C ILE A 577 11.47 23.53 -4.21
N THR A 578 12.30 24.25 -3.47
CA THR A 578 13.63 24.68 -3.93
C THR A 578 14.72 24.06 -3.08
N ILE A 579 15.70 23.42 -3.73
CA ILE A 579 16.87 22.84 -3.09
C ILE A 579 17.83 23.97 -2.72
N LYS A 580 17.99 24.23 -1.42
CA LYS A 580 18.83 25.32 -0.91
C LYS A 580 20.30 24.92 -0.94
N ASN A 581 21.21 25.90 -1.06
CA ASN A 581 22.66 25.65 -1.04
C ASN A 581 23.14 24.83 0.16
N LYS A 582 22.57 25.05 1.35
CA LYS A 582 22.89 24.27 2.56
C LYS A 582 22.53 22.79 2.45
N ASP A 583 21.57 22.46 1.59
CA ASP A 583 21.00 21.14 1.41
C ASP A 583 21.67 20.38 0.26
N LYS A 584 22.43 21.06 -0.61
CA LYS A 584 23.21 20.49 -1.73
C LYS A 584 24.31 19.51 -1.31
N LYS A 585 24.55 19.33 -0.01
CA LYS A 585 25.49 18.35 0.55
C LYS A 585 24.82 17.17 1.25
N LYS A 586 23.48 17.16 1.37
CA LYS A 586 22.75 16.09 2.05
C LYS A 586 22.57 14.88 1.14
N LYS A 587 22.87 13.70 1.66
CA LYS A 587 22.72 12.44 0.92
C LYS A 587 21.97 11.45 1.81
N ILE A 588 21.18 10.55 1.21
CA ILE A 588 20.80 9.34 1.93
C ILE A 588 22.04 8.44 2.08
N SER A 589 22.05 7.57 3.09
CA SER A 589 23.08 6.55 3.20
C SER A 589 23.02 5.62 1.98
N GLY A 590 24.18 5.24 1.44
CA GLY A 590 24.24 4.16 0.44
C GLY A 590 23.79 2.82 1.05
N PRO A 591 23.41 1.84 0.22
CA PRO A 591 23.06 0.51 0.70
C PRO A 591 24.35 -0.25 1.05
N SER A 592 24.24 -1.27 1.91
CA SER A 592 25.35 -2.23 2.04
C SER A 592 25.48 -3.00 0.73
N ARG A 593 26.69 -3.05 0.16
CA ARG A 593 27.01 -3.86 -1.02
C ARG A 593 27.55 -5.25 -0.63
N ASP A 594 27.06 -5.79 0.48
CA ASP A 594 27.33 -7.15 0.90
C ASP A 594 26.69 -8.13 -0.10
N GLU A 595 27.50 -9.01 -0.68
CA GLU A 595 27.08 -10.02 -1.65
C GLU A 595 26.03 -10.99 -1.11
N ASN A 596 25.90 -11.11 0.23
CA ASN A 596 24.93 -11.97 0.89
C ASN A 596 23.57 -11.29 1.15
N LEU A 597 23.42 -10.00 0.84
CA LEU A 597 22.18 -9.26 0.98
C LEU A 597 21.48 -9.09 -0.38
N SER A 598 20.14 -9.13 -0.37
CA SER A 598 19.40 -8.74 -1.57
C SER A 598 19.53 -7.22 -1.77
N MET A 599 19.80 -6.79 -3.01
CA MET A 599 19.86 -5.36 -3.35
C MET A 599 18.63 -4.58 -2.86
N PRO A 600 17.39 -5.09 -3.01
CA PRO A 600 16.22 -4.36 -2.55
C PRO A 600 16.20 -4.10 -1.04
N ALA A 601 16.55 -5.09 -0.22
CA ALA A 601 16.53 -4.93 1.24
C ALA A 601 17.55 -3.89 1.73
N GLY A 602 18.75 -3.88 1.13
CA GLY A 602 19.77 -2.88 1.44
C GLY A 602 19.36 -1.45 1.05
N MET A 603 18.71 -1.31 -0.11
CA MET A 603 18.22 -0.04 -0.63
C MET A 603 17.05 0.51 0.17
N GLU A 604 16.08 -0.34 0.49
CA GLU A 604 14.93 -0.01 1.30
C GLU A 604 15.31 0.66 2.64
N LYS A 605 16.24 0.02 3.37
CA LYS A 605 16.75 0.55 4.65
C LYS A 605 17.36 1.95 4.50
N ALA A 606 18.00 2.21 3.37
CA ALA A 606 18.67 3.47 3.08
C ALA A 606 17.72 4.60 2.64
N LEU A 607 16.64 4.29 1.91
CA LEU A 607 15.70 5.30 1.40
C LEU A 607 14.97 6.05 2.51
N GLY A 608 14.60 5.37 3.60
CA GLY A 608 13.86 5.98 4.70
C GLY A 608 12.58 6.70 4.25
N LEU A 609 11.93 6.18 3.19
CA LEU A 609 10.63 6.63 2.68
C LEU A 609 9.51 5.86 3.37
N THR A 610 9.41 6.02 4.69
CA THR A 610 8.32 5.43 5.48
C THR A 610 7.39 6.52 5.96
N GLN A 611 6.09 6.21 6.06
CA GLN A 611 5.10 7.16 6.57
C GLN A 611 5.50 7.69 7.95
N GLU A 612 5.74 6.79 8.91
CA GLU A 612 6.11 7.12 10.29
C GLU A 612 7.29 8.09 10.36
N LYS A 613 8.32 7.83 9.55
CA LYS A 613 9.51 8.70 9.51
C LYS A 613 9.20 10.06 8.91
N LEU A 614 8.44 10.11 7.81
CA LEU A 614 8.06 11.36 7.15
C LEU A 614 7.13 12.21 8.03
N GLU A 615 6.16 11.59 8.71
CA GLU A 615 5.28 12.25 9.67
C GLU A 615 6.05 12.76 10.87
N SER A 616 6.92 11.93 11.46
CA SER A 616 7.80 12.37 12.54
C SER A 616 8.67 13.56 12.12
N GLU A 617 9.17 13.59 10.89
CA GLU A 617 9.98 14.71 10.39
C GLU A 617 9.12 15.97 10.16
N LEU A 618 7.92 15.82 9.59
CA LEU A 618 6.96 16.90 9.40
C LEU A 618 6.55 17.51 10.74
N THR A 619 6.10 16.71 11.70
CA THR A 619 5.68 17.20 13.01
C THR A 619 6.86 17.84 13.76
N GLN A 620 8.09 17.33 13.61
CA GLN A 620 9.29 17.98 14.17
C GLN A 620 9.56 19.34 13.54
N GLU A 621 9.40 19.48 12.22
CA GLU A 621 9.59 20.74 11.52
C GLU A 621 8.49 21.75 11.89
N GLU A 622 7.23 21.31 11.94
CA GLU A 622 6.10 22.11 12.42
C GLU A 622 6.32 22.58 13.85
N THR A 623 6.73 21.68 14.76
CA THR A 623 7.03 22.01 16.15
C THR A 623 8.14 23.06 16.24
N LYS A 624 9.22 22.91 15.46
CA LYS A 624 10.30 23.91 15.38
C LYS A 624 9.81 25.25 14.84
N GLN A 625 8.97 25.24 13.83
CA GLN A 625 8.41 26.47 13.25
C GLN A 625 7.47 27.16 14.24
N LEU A 626 6.62 26.41 14.94
CA LEU A 626 5.75 26.93 16.00
C LEU A 626 6.56 27.50 17.16
N GLN A 627 7.65 26.84 17.57
CA GLN A 627 8.58 27.35 18.59
C GLN A 627 9.25 28.66 18.15
N ALA A 628 9.68 28.76 16.88
CA ALA A 628 10.24 29.99 16.33
C ALA A 628 9.20 31.12 16.26
N ASN A 629 7.98 30.81 15.82
CA ASN A 629 6.87 31.76 15.78
C ASN A 629 6.48 32.24 17.18
N LEU A 630 6.43 31.33 18.16
CA LEU A 630 6.18 31.66 19.56
C LEU A 630 7.27 32.58 20.12
N SER A 631 8.55 32.27 19.85
CA SER A 631 9.67 33.12 20.29
C SER A 631 9.57 34.54 19.73
N ASN A 632 9.17 34.68 18.46
CA ASN A 632 8.90 35.98 17.86
C ASN A 632 7.69 36.67 18.49
N TYR A 633 6.60 35.93 18.74
CA TYR A 633 5.41 36.46 19.39
C TYR A 633 5.68 36.92 20.83
N GLU A 634 6.46 36.17 21.60
CA GLU A 634 6.88 36.55 22.96
C GLU A 634 7.63 37.88 22.93
N ARG A 635 8.57 38.05 21.98
CA ARG A 635 9.31 39.31 21.82
C ARG A 635 8.37 40.48 21.49
N THR A 636 7.47 40.30 20.52
CA THR A 636 6.49 41.33 20.14
C THR A 636 5.54 41.66 21.29
N ALA A 637 5.04 40.65 22.02
CA ALA A 637 4.14 40.82 23.15
C ALA A 637 4.82 41.58 24.30
N GLN A 638 6.10 41.33 24.56
CA GLN A 638 6.88 42.10 25.54
C GLN A 638 7.02 43.57 25.11
N GLU A 639 7.29 43.84 23.84
CA GLU A 639 7.37 45.22 23.31
C GLU A 639 6.02 45.94 23.38
N GLU A 640 4.93 45.28 22.98
CA GLU A 640 3.57 45.84 23.07
C GLU A 640 3.14 46.10 24.52
N CYS A 641 3.45 45.18 25.45
CA CYS A 641 3.19 45.38 26.87
C CYS A 641 3.94 46.60 27.41
N LYS A 642 5.22 46.78 27.05
CA LYS A 642 5.99 47.98 27.39
C LYS A 642 5.33 49.25 26.84
N ASN A 643 4.82 49.22 25.62
CA ASN A 643 4.13 50.36 25.01
C ASN A 643 2.79 50.66 25.71
N HIS A 644 2.00 49.65 26.04
CA HIS A 644 0.77 49.81 26.82
C HIS A 644 1.05 50.41 28.20
N LEU A 645 2.07 49.93 28.91
CA LEU A 645 2.47 50.46 30.21
C LEU A 645 2.90 51.94 30.10
N LYS A 646 3.70 52.30 29.10
CA LYS A 646 4.08 53.70 28.83
C LYS A 646 2.87 54.59 28.56
N ASN A 647 1.89 54.11 27.78
CA ASN A 647 0.64 54.85 27.51
C ASN A 647 -0.23 55.03 28.76
N MET A 648 -0.11 54.14 29.74
CA MET A 648 -0.77 54.24 31.06
C MET A 648 0.02 55.10 32.06
N GLY A 649 1.12 55.74 31.64
CA GLY A 649 1.98 56.57 32.50
C GLY A 649 2.90 55.77 33.43
N ILE A 650 3.01 54.45 33.22
CA ILE A 650 3.87 53.56 34.00
C ILE A 650 5.20 53.40 33.25
N ASN A 651 6.33 53.59 33.94
CA ASN A 651 7.65 53.36 33.34
C ASN A 651 8.05 51.88 33.47
N PRO A 652 8.03 51.09 32.38
CA PRO A 652 8.36 49.66 32.44
C PRO A 652 9.82 49.39 32.83
N ASP A 653 10.74 50.33 32.62
CA ASP A 653 12.17 50.16 32.95
C ASP A 653 12.44 50.25 34.46
N LYS A 654 11.44 50.66 35.26
CA LYS A 654 11.50 50.71 36.73
C LYS A 654 10.76 49.55 37.41
N MET A 655 10.14 48.67 36.64
CA MET A 655 9.41 47.52 37.16
C MET A 655 10.38 46.37 37.46
N THR A 656 10.12 45.62 38.54
CA THR A 656 10.77 44.32 38.73
C THR A 656 10.26 43.30 37.71
N GLU A 657 10.99 42.22 37.52
CA GLU A 657 10.60 41.13 36.62
C GLU A 657 9.23 40.55 37.00
N GLU A 658 8.95 40.33 38.29
CA GLU A 658 7.63 39.91 38.79
C GLU A 658 6.51 40.92 38.46
N GLN A 659 6.77 42.22 38.58
CA GLN A 659 5.79 43.25 38.28
C GLN A 659 5.47 43.30 36.79
N PHE A 660 6.50 43.13 35.94
CA PHE A 660 6.33 43.11 34.49
C PHE A 660 5.59 41.84 34.05
N ASP A 661 5.92 40.69 34.64
CA ASP A 661 5.22 39.42 34.39
C ASP A 661 3.76 39.47 34.82
N TYR A 662 3.45 40.16 35.93
CA TYR A 662 2.09 40.40 36.38
C TYR A 662 1.32 41.31 35.41
N ALA A 663 1.94 42.36 34.87
CA ALA A 663 1.35 43.20 33.84
C ALA A 663 1.09 42.44 32.53
N MET A 664 2.03 41.61 32.08
CA MET A 664 1.86 40.70 30.94
C MET A 664 0.68 39.76 31.14
N ASN A 665 0.44 39.31 32.37
CA ASN A 665 -0.68 38.45 32.71
C ASN A 665 -2.03 39.20 32.65
N ILE A 666 -2.13 40.36 33.29
CA ILE A 666 -3.36 41.18 33.30
C ILE A 666 -3.76 41.62 31.89
N LEU A 667 -2.80 42.03 31.07
CA LEU A 667 -3.05 42.47 29.70
C LEU A 667 -3.35 41.32 28.74
N GLY A 668 -3.36 40.07 29.22
CA GLY A 668 -3.75 38.89 28.46
C GLY A 668 -2.66 38.34 27.52
N TYR A 669 -1.44 38.88 27.57
CA TYR A 669 -0.31 38.38 26.78
C TYR A 669 0.22 37.05 27.32
N LYS A 670 0.40 36.93 28.65
CA LYS A 670 0.94 35.72 29.28
C LYS A 670 0.02 34.49 29.11
N PRO A 671 -1.31 34.56 29.33
CA PRO A 671 -2.20 33.42 29.10
C PRO A 671 -2.21 32.94 27.65
N ARG A 672 -2.07 33.86 26.67
CA ARG A 672 -1.98 33.50 25.25
C ARG A 672 -0.67 32.76 24.95
N ILE A 673 0.45 33.23 25.49
CA ILE A 673 1.76 32.58 25.38
C ILE A 673 1.73 31.19 26.01
N GLU A 674 1.19 31.04 27.22
CA GLU A 674 1.08 29.76 27.92
C GLU A 674 0.20 28.76 27.16
N LYS A 675 -0.96 29.19 26.65
CA LYS A 675 -1.81 28.35 25.80
C LYS A 675 -1.11 27.90 24.51
N SER A 676 -0.31 28.77 23.89
CA SER A 676 0.52 28.40 22.75
C SER A 676 1.63 27.40 23.13
N LYS A 677 2.22 27.52 24.33
CA LYS A 677 3.21 26.55 24.85
C LYS A 677 2.59 25.19 25.09
N GLU A 678 1.42 25.13 25.72
CA GLU A 678 0.66 23.89 25.95
C GLU A 678 0.36 23.19 24.61
N TYR A 679 -0.14 23.93 23.62
CA TYR A 679 -0.40 23.38 22.28
C TYR A 679 0.87 22.81 21.61
N ILE A 680 2.00 23.51 21.72
CA ILE A 680 3.29 23.02 21.20
C ILE A 680 3.76 21.77 21.96
N GLN A 681 3.53 21.70 23.27
CA GLN A 681 3.86 20.53 24.09
C GLN A 681 2.99 19.32 23.75
N GLU A 682 1.70 19.52 23.51
CA GLU A 682 0.80 18.47 23.02
C GLU A 682 1.26 17.93 21.67
N LYS A 683 1.62 18.81 20.72
CA LYS A 683 2.19 18.42 19.42
C LYS A 683 3.53 17.68 19.55
N ALA A 684 4.38 18.09 20.48
CA ALA A 684 5.62 17.37 20.79
C ALA A 684 5.38 16.02 21.49
N HIS A 685 4.28 15.88 22.24
CA HIS A 685 3.90 14.62 22.88
C HIS A 685 3.38 13.60 21.86
N GLU A 686 2.60 14.04 20.86
CA GLU A 686 2.18 13.22 19.72
C GLU A 686 3.39 12.52 19.06
N LEU A 687 4.48 13.25 18.83
CA LEU A 687 5.77 12.73 18.31
C LEU A 687 6.39 11.59 19.14
N THR A 688 6.09 11.53 20.44
CA THR A 688 6.66 10.54 21.36
C THR A 688 5.81 9.28 21.43
N LEU A 689 4.52 9.37 21.06
CA LEU A 689 3.60 8.24 20.99
C LEU A 689 3.69 7.50 19.65
N THR A 690 4.17 8.16 18.59
CA THR A 690 4.35 7.57 17.25
C THR A 690 5.66 6.77 17.11
N LYS A 691 6.65 7.00 17.99
CA LYS A 691 7.91 6.24 18.06
C LYS A 691 7.78 5.07 19.04
#